data_AF-A0A954A5H5-F1
#
_entry.id   AF-A0A954A5H5-F1
#
_cell.length_a   1.000
_cell.length_b   1.000
_cell.length_c   1.000
_cell.angle_alpha   90.00
_cell.angle_beta   90.00
_cell.angle_gamma   90.00
#
_symmetry.space_group_name_H-M   'P 1'
#
loop_
_entity.id
_entity.type
_entity.pdbx_description
1 polymer ?
#
loop_
_entity_poly.entity_id
_entity_poly.type
_entity_poly.pdbx_seq_one_letter_code
_entity_poly.pdbx_strand_id
1 'polypeptide(L)'
;MTTDLHAIRQQAMDEAAATGTIVTLALTTKTVNFGSITAFPDGSLDLSGIDGVDDDLIIKPFHQKGAVISLREFANNAYNHHHGMQSEERFGVGIDRDNDGVVNELTTGDITAASLYQATLPPPGRVLPNDATVAAAVTLGESLFTMSIADGGFGCAGCHIPSLRLENAVFTEPNPYNPKGNLRVQDVAHSVAVDLSTEGPLPRLPEEVDGTVLVPLFSDLKRHDLGSGGPFDLNNEMLEQSGIPTSQWLTRKLWGMANEPPFMHHGRCLTISEAIQAHGGDAQESRDAWLTGTADEQDAVVEFLKTFRVLPEEATSLTQFEDGSGIIGDEPAIAEHLDQAQIEAGLVSFDAVFEQGKRLFRASFNTLDGFGRPEATGTGAPRARREGNQRFNRISAPDANSCSGCHNVPRSGGGGDNVANVFVLAQRMPFVNFDGGAGDQFEDHTLLGVGNERNTLGMFGAGYIELLAREMSSDLRTIREQALVDAIASGTAVTRSLVTKGVSFGEITGHPDGSLDTSGVEGVDADLVIKPFHQKGAVVSLREFSNNAYNHHHGMQSSERFGAGVDQDADGLADELTVGDITAAAVYQAALAVPGRVLPIDPIARADVFRGEALFTEIGCATCHIPTLRLESPMFSEPNPFNPPGNLRPGDVMQPYEFDLTIEGQTPRLGRQTDGSVLVPAFTDLKRHDMGPELNNEELLQAGIPSNLWLTRKLWGMANEPPYLHHGRALLISDAILAHGGEAEDARVRFTRLPTADRARIVAFLKTLQVLPEGETQLVVEK
;
A
#
# COMPACT_ATOMS: atom_id res chain seq x y z
N MET A 1 -6.06 11.84 -33.61
CA MET A 1 -5.46 13.02 -32.97
C MET A 1 -4.08 13.32 -33.52
N THR A 2 -3.00 12.62 -33.13
CA THR A 2 -1.63 12.90 -33.65
C THR A 2 -1.57 12.92 -35.17
N THR A 3 -2.16 11.92 -35.85
CA THR A 3 -2.23 11.87 -37.31
C THR A 3 -2.94 13.08 -37.90
N ASP A 4 -4.02 13.56 -37.28
CA ASP A 4 -4.79 14.72 -37.74
C ASP A 4 -3.99 16.02 -37.57
N LEU A 5 -3.32 16.19 -36.42
CA LEU A 5 -2.48 17.36 -36.16
C LEU A 5 -1.30 17.44 -37.13
N HIS A 6 -0.67 16.30 -37.45
CA HIS A 6 0.38 16.25 -38.47
C HIS A 6 -0.16 16.57 -39.86
N ALA A 7 -1.37 16.12 -40.20
CA ALA A 7 -2.02 16.45 -41.46
C ALA A 7 -2.33 17.96 -41.56
N ILE A 8 -2.83 18.60 -40.49
CA ILE A 8 -3.07 20.04 -40.44
C ILE A 8 -1.75 20.83 -40.61
N ARG A 9 -0.68 20.41 -39.93
CA ARG A 9 0.65 21.02 -40.12
C ARG A 9 1.10 20.94 -41.58
N GLN A 10 0.98 19.76 -42.19
CA GLN A 10 1.38 19.57 -43.59
C GLN A 10 0.51 20.43 -44.53
N GLN A 11 -0.80 20.49 -44.27
CA GLN A 11 -1.72 21.34 -45.03
C GLN A 11 -1.32 22.81 -44.96
N ALA A 12 -0.99 23.34 -43.77
CA ALA A 12 -0.55 24.72 -43.62
C ALA A 12 0.71 25.01 -44.45
N MET A 13 1.68 24.09 -44.43
CA MET A 13 2.92 24.21 -45.21
C MET A 13 2.67 24.17 -46.72
N ASP A 14 1.83 23.24 -47.18
CA ASP A 14 1.51 23.08 -48.59
C ASP A 14 0.74 24.30 -49.12
N GLU A 15 -0.21 24.83 -48.35
CA GLU A 15 -0.97 26.03 -48.71
C GLU A 15 -0.09 27.29 -48.74
N ALA A 16 0.81 27.45 -47.77
CA ALA A 16 1.75 28.58 -47.74
C ALA A 16 2.71 28.54 -48.94
N ALA A 17 3.24 27.36 -49.27
CA ALA A 17 4.09 27.15 -50.43
C ALA A 17 3.35 27.39 -51.75
N ALA A 18 2.10 26.91 -51.87
CA ALA A 18 1.31 27.04 -53.09
C ALA A 18 0.84 28.48 -53.35
N THR A 19 0.50 29.22 -52.29
CA THR A 19 -0.03 30.59 -52.40
C THR A 19 1.06 31.66 -52.39
N GLY A 20 2.25 31.35 -51.86
CA GLY A 20 3.29 32.34 -51.59
C GLY A 20 2.92 33.31 -50.47
N THR A 21 1.96 32.95 -49.62
CA THR A 21 1.47 33.77 -48.50
C THR A 21 1.60 33.05 -47.16
N ILE A 22 1.53 33.79 -46.06
CA ILE A 22 1.51 33.22 -44.70
C ILE A 22 0.15 32.56 -44.47
N VAL A 23 0.14 31.32 -43.98
CA VAL A 23 -1.08 30.55 -43.71
C VAL A 23 -1.12 30.17 -42.23
N THR A 24 -2.23 30.47 -41.56
CA THR A 24 -2.46 30.07 -40.16
C THR A 24 -3.67 29.14 -40.11
N LEU A 25 -3.49 27.94 -39.59
CA LEU A 25 -4.56 26.94 -39.41
C LEU A 25 -4.77 26.62 -37.93
N ALA A 26 -6.03 26.37 -37.54
CA ALA A 26 -6.37 25.90 -36.21
C ALA A 26 -5.99 24.42 -36.04
N LEU A 27 -5.38 24.07 -34.91
CA LEU A 27 -5.01 22.71 -34.55
C LEU A 27 -6.16 22.04 -33.78
N THR A 28 -7.22 21.67 -34.48
CA THR A 28 -8.40 21.03 -33.87
C THR A 28 -8.57 19.60 -34.36
N THR A 29 -8.73 18.65 -33.43
CA THR A 29 -9.00 17.23 -33.70
C THR A 29 -9.93 16.66 -32.65
N LYS A 30 -10.89 15.82 -33.05
CA LYS A 30 -11.89 15.20 -32.15
C LYS A 30 -12.47 16.19 -31.13
N THR A 31 -12.88 17.37 -31.62
CA THR A 31 -13.43 18.49 -30.83
C THR A 31 -12.47 19.15 -29.82
N VAL A 32 -11.22 18.73 -29.72
CA VAL A 32 -10.19 19.35 -28.88
C VAL A 32 -9.39 20.38 -29.67
N ASN A 33 -9.16 21.55 -29.08
CA ASN A 33 -8.36 22.63 -29.67
C ASN A 33 -6.98 22.73 -29.00
N PHE A 34 -5.94 22.53 -29.80
CA PHE A 34 -4.51 22.65 -29.44
C PHE A 34 -3.88 23.96 -29.94
N GLY A 35 -4.70 24.98 -30.17
CA GLY A 35 -4.26 26.30 -30.62
C GLY A 35 -4.19 26.41 -32.14
N SER A 36 -3.08 26.95 -32.65
CA SER A 36 -2.88 27.20 -34.08
C SER A 36 -1.43 27.03 -34.50
N ILE A 37 -1.23 26.78 -35.79
CA ILE A 37 0.08 26.74 -36.42
C ILE A 37 0.13 27.72 -37.58
N THR A 38 1.22 28.48 -37.68
CA THR A 38 1.45 29.43 -38.77
C THR A 38 2.61 28.95 -39.64
N ALA A 39 2.37 28.76 -40.93
CA ALA A 39 3.35 28.36 -41.92
C ALA A 39 3.71 29.52 -42.86
N PHE A 40 4.99 29.63 -43.19
CA PHE A 40 5.52 30.65 -44.08
C PHE A 40 5.86 30.06 -45.46
N PRO A 41 5.86 30.87 -46.53
CA PRO A 41 6.19 30.41 -47.88
C PRO A 41 7.59 29.80 -48.05
N ASP A 42 8.52 30.10 -47.15
CA ASP A 42 9.88 29.56 -47.14
C ASP A 42 10.00 28.18 -46.46
N GLY A 43 8.88 27.64 -45.97
CA GLY A 43 8.80 26.35 -45.29
C GLY A 43 9.05 26.42 -43.78
N SER A 44 9.30 27.61 -43.22
CA SER A 44 9.38 27.79 -41.76
C SER A 44 8.01 27.77 -41.09
N LEU A 45 8.00 27.47 -39.79
CA LEU A 45 6.80 27.40 -38.95
C LEU A 45 6.95 28.32 -37.74
N ASP A 46 5.90 29.02 -37.39
CA ASP A 46 5.71 29.64 -36.08
C ASP A 46 4.76 28.76 -35.25
N LEU A 47 5.32 28.23 -34.17
CA LEU A 47 4.71 27.29 -33.25
C LEU A 47 4.23 27.96 -31.95
N SER A 48 4.42 29.28 -31.80
CA SER A 48 4.04 30.01 -30.58
C SER A 48 2.54 30.00 -30.29
N GLY A 49 1.72 29.64 -31.29
CA GLY A 49 0.28 29.44 -31.15
C GLY A 49 -0.14 28.04 -30.72
N ILE A 50 0.78 27.09 -30.55
CA ILE A 50 0.47 25.74 -30.02
C ILE A 50 0.10 25.85 -28.54
N ASP A 51 -0.91 25.09 -28.14
CA ASP A 51 -1.43 25.09 -26.79
C ASP A 51 -1.65 23.66 -26.27
N GLY A 52 -1.09 23.36 -25.10
CA GLY A 52 -1.30 22.11 -24.38
C GLY A 52 -0.71 20.82 -24.98
N VAL A 53 0.10 20.93 -26.06
CA VAL A 53 0.85 19.82 -26.70
C VAL A 53 2.25 20.30 -27.06
N ASP A 54 3.21 19.38 -27.25
CA ASP A 54 4.57 19.73 -27.67
C ASP A 54 4.63 20.09 -29.16
N ASP A 55 5.71 20.78 -29.57
CA ASP A 55 6.00 21.20 -30.95
C ASP A 55 6.06 20.03 -31.96
N ASP A 56 6.27 18.80 -31.47
CA ASP A 56 6.22 17.59 -32.29
C ASP A 56 4.78 17.19 -32.70
N LEU A 57 3.77 17.81 -32.08
CA LEU A 57 2.33 17.56 -32.25
C LEU A 57 1.92 16.10 -31.95
N ILE A 58 2.69 15.39 -31.14
CA ILE A 58 2.39 14.04 -30.66
C ILE A 58 1.62 14.14 -29.34
N ILE A 59 0.40 13.58 -29.32
CA ILE A 59 -0.36 13.44 -28.08
C ILE A 59 0.29 12.38 -27.19
N LYS A 60 0.62 12.77 -25.96
CA LYS A 60 1.32 11.95 -24.96
C LYS A 60 0.39 11.71 -23.77
N PRO A 61 -0.40 10.61 -23.78
CA PRO A 61 -1.48 10.42 -22.82
C PRO A 61 -1.02 9.85 -21.46
N PHE A 62 0.28 9.57 -21.30
CA PHE A 62 0.83 8.96 -20.10
C PHE A 62 1.69 9.94 -19.28
N HIS A 63 1.82 9.65 -17.98
CA HIS A 63 2.38 10.51 -16.93
C HIS A 63 1.53 11.77 -16.63
N GLN A 64 1.71 12.34 -15.44
CA GLN A 64 0.99 13.51 -14.96
C GLN A 64 1.21 14.74 -15.85
N LYS A 65 2.40 14.87 -16.43
CA LYS A 65 2.79 15.98 -17.31
C LYS A 65 2.52 15.70 -18.79
N GLY A 66 2.00 14.52 -19.17
CA GLY A 66 1.82 14.16 -20.58
C GLY A 66 3.15 14.13 -21.35
N ALA A 67 4.14 13.40 -20.83
CA ALA A 67 5.50 13.35 -21.37
C ALA A 67 5.84 12.01 -22.05
N VAL A 68 4.96 11.01 -21.95
CA VAL A 68 5.20 9.65 -22.44
C VAL A 68 4.19 9.28 -23.52
N ILE A 69 4.71 8.72 -24.62
CA ILE A 69 3.98 8.49 -25.87
C ILE A 69 3.18 7.20 -25.85
N SER A 70 3.73 6.12 -25.26
CA SER A 70 3.18 4.77 -25.37
C SER A 70 3.28 3.96 -24.08
N LEU A 71 2.47 2.90 -23.95
CA LEU A 71 2.58 1.92 -22.87
C LEU A 71 3.95 1.23 -22.86
N ARG A 72 4.59 1.07 -24.02
CA ARG A 72 5.93 0.53 -24.13
C ARG A 72 6.99 1.45 -23.53
N GLU A 73 6.94 2.73 -23.87
CA GLU A 73 7.84 3.72 -23.28
C GLU A 73 7.59 3.84 -21.77
N PHE A 74 6.33 3.83 -21.35
CA PHE A 74 5.94 3.81 -19.94
C PHE A 74 6.57 2.61 -19.22
N ALA A 75 6.40 1.39 -19.74
CA ALA A 75 6.95 0.17 -19.16
C ALA A 75 8.49 0.22 -19.06
N ASN A 76 9.18 0.60 -20.14
CA ASN A 76 10.63 0.73 -20.13
C ASN A 76 11.13 1.76 -19.11
N ASN A 77 10.47 2.92 -19.03
CA ASN A 77 10.81 3.95 -18.06
C ASN A 77 10.57 3.45 -16.63
N ALA A 78 9.45 2.76 -16.40
CA ALA A 78 9.12 2.24 -15.08
C ALA A 78 10.12 1.19 -14.60
N TYR A 79 10.40 0.17 -15.42
CA TYR A 79 11.38 -0.87 -15.11
C TYR A 79 12.76 -0.27 -14.85
N ASN A 80 13.20 0.70 -15.63
CA ASN A 80 14.51 1.30 -15.43
C ASN A 80 14.57 2.25 -14.22
N HIS A 81 13.67 3.23 -14.13
CA HIS A 81 13.76 4.28 -13.12
C HIS A 81 13.32 3.81 -11.73
N HIS A 82 12.37 2.88 -11.63
CA HIS A 82 11.81 2.44 -10.34
C HIS A 82 12.35 1.09 -9.89
N HIS A 83 12.70 0.20 -10.82
CA HIS A 83 13.20 -1.14 -10.49
C HIS A 83 14.70 -1.31 -10.76
N GLY A 84 15.36 -0.33 -11.37
CA GLY A 84 16.77 -0.41 -11.75
C GLY A 84 17.06 -1.33 -12.93
N MET A 85 16.03 -1.88 -13.59
CA MET A 85 16.18 -2.93 -14.59
C MET A 85 16.52 -2.40 -15.99
N GLN A 86 17.25 -3.17 -16.79
CA GLN A 86 17.75 -2.79 -18.12
C GLN A 86 17.13 -3.63 -19.24
N SER A 87 16.38 -2.98 -20.12
CA SER A 87 15.83 -3.65 -21.30
C SER A 87 16.82 -3.72 -22.47
N GLU A 88 16.81 -4.85 -23.18
CA GLU A 88 17.66 -5.09 -24.36
C GLU A 88 17.50 -4.01 -25.44
N GLU A 89 16.27 -3.54 -25.65
CA GLU A 89 15.95 -2.55 -26.69
C GLU A 89 16.53 -1.15 -26.39
N ARG A 90 16.78 -0.86 -25.10
CA ARG A 90 17.32 0.43 -24.65
C ARG A 90 18.83 0.38 -24.45
N PHE A 91 19.33 -0.70 -23.86
CA PHE A 91 20.73 -0.82 -23.45
C PHE A 91 21.57 -1.73 -24.35
N GLY A 92 20.95 -2.59 -25.14
CA GLY A 92 21.59 -3.55 -26.03
C GLY A 92 21.64 -4.97 -25.46
N VAL A 93 21.62 -5.97 -26.35
CA VAL A 93 21.70 -7.39 -25.97
C VAL A 93 23.10 -7.73 -25.43
N GLY A 94 23.14 -8.43 -24.31
CA GLY A 94 24.37 -8.88 -23.65
C GLY A 94 25.13 -7.75 -22.94
N ILE A 95 24.50 -6.59 -22.76
CA ILE A 95 25.07 -5.43 -22.07
C ILE A 95 24.62 -5.44 -20.62
N ASP A 96 25.59 -5.24 -19.73
CA ASP A 96 25.44 -5.03 -18.29
C ASP A 96 25.96 -3.61 -18.02
N ARG A 97 25.05 -2.64 -17.91
CA ARG A 97 25.42 -1.21 -17.87
C ARG A 97 25.76 -0.73 -16.46
N ASP A 98 25.17 -1.34 -15.44
CA ASP A 98 25.36 -1.04 -14.02
C ASP A 98 26.37 -1.96 -13.32
N ASN A 99 26.86 -3.00 -14.01
CA ASN A 99 27.89 -3.95 -13.57
C ASN A 99 27.45 -4.82 -12.38
N ASP A 100 26.18 -5.22 -12.35
CA ASP A 100 25.68 -6.16 -11.35
C ASP A 100 25.97 -7.64 -11.72
N GLY A 101 26.49 -7.89 -12.93
CA GLY A 101 26.84 -9.20 -13.45
C GLY A 101 25.70 -9.92 -14.18
N VAL A 102 24.53 -9.29 -14.29
CA VAL A 102 23.36 -9.79 -15.03
C VAL A 102 23.29 -9.07 -16.38
N VAL A 103 23.03 -9.84 -17.43
CA VAL A 103 22.80 -9.30 -18.79
C VAL A 103 21.43 -9.74 -19.26
N ASN A 104 20.83 -8.95 -20.16
CA ASN A 104 19.48 -9.22 -20.70
C ASN A 104 18.42 -9.33 -19.59
N GLU A 105 18.46 -8.40 -18.64
CA GLU A 105 17.55 -8.40 -17.50
C GLU A 105 16.08 -8.36 -17.91
N LEU A 106 15.76 -7.60 -18.97
CA LEU A 106 14.45 -7.58 -19.61
C LEU A 106 14.60 -7.70 -21.12
N THR A 107 14.04 -8.77 -21.69
CA THR A 107 14.08 -8.96 -23.14
C THR A 107 13.11 -8.03 -23.86
N THR A 108 13.35 -7.80 -25.15
CA THR A 108 12.38 -7.07 -26.00
C THR A 108 10.98 -7.72 -25.97
N GLY A 109 10.94 -9.05 -25.82
CA GLY A 109 9.72 -9.84 -25.66
C GLY A 109 9.01 -9.59 -24.34
N ASP A 110 9.74 -9.47 -23.23
CA ASP A 110 9.18 -9.18 -21.90
C ASP A 110 8.47 -7.82 -21.88
N ILE A 111 9.10 -6.79 -22.45
CA ILE A 111 8.45 -5.47 -22.58
C ILE A 111 7.21 -5.56 -23.47
N THR A 112 7.27 -6.33 -24.56
CA THR A 112 6.10 -6.53 -25.44
C THR A 112 4.95 -7.19 -24.68
N ALA A 113 5.23 -8.23 -23.87
CA ALA A 113 4.22 -8.88 -23.04
C ALA A 113 3.66 -7.92 -21.98
N ALA A 114 4.51 -7.13 -21.32
CA ALA A 114 4.09 -6.13 -20.33
C ALA A 114 3.21 -5.03 -20.95
N SER A 115 3.53 -4.56 -22.16
CA SER A 115 2.72 -3.57 -22.88
C SER A 115 1.37 -4.13 -23.30
N LEU A 116 1.32 -5.37 -23.80
CA LEU A 116 0.06 -6.03 -24.19
C LEU A 116 -0.83 -6.33 -22.98
N TYR A 117 -0.25 -6.76 -21.87
CA TYR A 117 -0.99 -6.94 -20.62
C TYR A 117 -1.65 -5.63 -20.18
N GLN A 118 -0.89 -4.53 -20.12
CA GLN A 118 -1.43 -3.21 -19.76
C GLN A 118 -2.51 -2.72 -20.73
N ALA A 119 -2.31 -2.94 -22.04
CA ALA A 119 -3.27 -2.52 -23.07
C ALA A 119 -4.60 -3.28 -22.99
N THR A 120 -4.60 -4.50 -22.44
CA THR A 120 -5.77 -5.39 -22.39
C THR A 120 -6.43 -5.46 -21.01
N LEU A 121 -5.98 -4.65 -20.04
CA LEU A 121 -6.70 -4.52 -18.77
C LEU A 121 -8.14 -4.08 -19.04
N PRO A 122 -9.14 -4.63 -18.30
CA PRO A 122 -10.52 -4.24 -18.50
C PRO A 122 -10.71 -2.73 -18.34
N PRO A 123 -11.38 -2.05 -19.28
CA PRO A 123 -11.79 -0.67 -19.08
C PRO A 123 -12.60 -0.48 -17.80
N PRO A 124 -12.44 0.65 -17.08
CA PRO A 124 -13.33 0.99 -15.97
C PRO A 124 -14.79 1.11 -16.43
N GLY A 125 -15.73 1.24 -15.49
CA GLY A 125 -17.14 1.34 -15.79
C GLY A 125 -17.87 2.37 -14.94
N ARG A 126 -19.20 2.27 -14.96
CA ARG A 126 -20.08 3.00 -14.05
C ARG A 126 -20.76 2.06 -13.07
N VAL A 127 -20.78 2.43 -11.80
CA VAL A 127 -21.66 1.83 -10.80
C VAL A 127 -22.77 2.85 -10.49
N LEU A 128 -24.00 2.47 -10.79
CA LEU A 128 -25.17 3.35 -10.64
C LEU A 128 -25.97 2.99 -9.38
N PRO A 129 -26.55 3.97 -8.69
CA PRO A 129 -27.36 3.71 -7.51
C PRO A 129 -28.72 3.10 -7.87
N ASN A 130 -29.21 2.18 -7.03
CA ASN A 130 -30.60 1.69 -7.08
C ASN A 130 -31.59 2.67 -6.44
N ASP A 131 -31.13 3.50 -5.49
CA ASP A 131 -31.96 4.52 -4.85
C ASP A 131 -32.34 5.63 -5.84
N ALA A 132 -33.64 5.93 -5.93
CA ALA A 132 -34.17 6.89 -6.89
C ALA A 132 -33.73 8.34 -6.62
N THR A 133 -33.51 8.70 -5.35
CA THR A 133 -33.04 10.03 -4.94
C THR A 133 -31.58 10.21 -5.32
N VAL A 134 -30.75 9.21 -5.02
CA VAL A 134 -29.32 9.23 -5.40
C VAL A 134 -29.19 9.20 -6.93
N ALA A 135 -29.98 8.39 -7.64
CA ALA A 135 -30.00 8.37 -9.11
C ALA A 135 -30.40 9.74 -9.73
N ALA A 136 -31.34 10.46 -9.10
CA ALA A 136 -31.69 11.81 -9.51
C ALA A 136 -30.53 12.79 -9.30
N ALA A 137 -29.78 12.66 -8.20
CA ALA A 137 -28.58 13.45 -7.94
C ALA A 137 -27.47 13.17 -8.97
N VAL A 138 -27.20 11.90 -9.30
CA VAL A 138 -26.27 11.52 -10.38
C VAL A 138 -26.66 12.19 -11.70
N THR A 139 -27.95 12.19 -12.04
CA THR A 139 -28.46 12.80 -13.29
C THR A 139 -28.28 14.32 -13.28
N LEU A 140 -28.57 14.97 -12.15
CA LEU A 140 -28.35 16.40 -11.97
C LEU A 140 -26.86 16.75 -12.08
N GLY A 141 -26.00 16.00 -11.40
CA GLY A 141 -24.55 16.17 -11.42
C GLY A 141 -23.96 16.05 -12.81
N GLU A 142 -24.38 15.03 -13.57
CA GLU A 142 -23.96 14.83 -14.96
C GLU A 142 -24.37 16.03 -15.84
N SER A 143 -25.59 16.55 -15.64
CA SER A 143 -26.07 17.75 -16.36
C SER A 143 -25.23 18.98 -16.00
N LEU A 144 -25.02 19.26 -14.72
CA LEU A 144 -24.24 20.42 -14.25
C LEU A 144 -22.79 20.36 -14.70
N PHE A 145 -22.19 19.17 -14.69
CA PHE A 145 -20.82 18.92 -15.14
C PHE A 145 -20.64 19.22 -16.63
N THR A 146 -21.62 18.83 -17.45
CA THR A 146 -21.53 18.91 -18.92
C THR A 146 -21.99 20.25 -19.50
N MET A 147 -22.91 20.94 -18.85
CA MET A 147 -23.41 22.24 -19.30
C MET A 147 -22.35 23.34 -19.13
N SER A 148 -22.37 24.30 -20.06
CA SER A 148 -21.52 25.50 -19.96
C SER A 148 -21.96 26.37 -18.79
N ILE A 149 -21.05 27.20 -18.26
CA ILE A 149 -21.37 28.18 -17.22
C ILE A 149 -22.45 29.15 -17.70
N ALA A 150 -22.42 29.54 -18.98
CA ALA A 150 -23.42 30.43 -19.58
C ALA A 150 -24.82 29.82 -19.62
N ASP A 151 -24.92 28.48 -19.66
CA ASP A 151 -26.19 27.73 -19.67
C ASP A 151 -26.60 27.27 -18.25
N GLY A 152 -25.91 27.72 -17.21
CA GLY A 152 -26.22 27.40 -15.82
C GLY A 152 -25.58 26.10 -15.30
N GLY A 153 -24.59 25.55 -16.00
CA GLY A 153 -23.74 24.47 -15.51
C GLY A 153 -22.45 24.97 -14.85
N PHE A 154 -21.50 24.06 -14.66
CA PHE A 154 -20.18 24.36 -14.09
C PHE A 154 -19.06 24.36 -15.14
N GLY A 155 -19.33 23.98 -16.40
CA GLY A 155 -18.35 24.06 -17.47
C GLY A 155 -17.21 23.03 -17.40
N CYS A 156 -17.28 22.04 -16.50
CA CYS A 156 -16.22 21.04 -16.29
C CYS A 156 -15.87 20.28 -17.58
N ALA A 157 -16.86 20.02 -18.44
CA ALA A 157 -16.66 19.36 -19.73
C ALA A 157 -15.81 20.14 -20.75
N GLY A 158 -15.44 21.39 -20.45
CA GLY A 158 -14.49 22.16 -21.26
C GLY A 158 -13.12 21.50 -21.36
N CYS A 159 -12.61 20.95 -20.25
CA CYS A 159 -11.38 20.14 -20.21
C CYS A 159 -11.71 18.64 -20.10
N HIS A 160 -12.77 18.28 -19.37
CA HIS A 160 -13.19 16.89 -19.16
C HIS A 160 -14.21 16.43 -20.20
N ILE A 161 -13.82 16.44 -21.48
CA ILE A 161 -14.71 16.04 -22.58
C ILE A 161 -15.23 14.61 -22.34
N PRO A 162 -16.57 14.40 -22.27
CA PRO A 162 -17.14 13.14 -21.81
C PRO A 162 -16.66 11.91 -22.60
N SER A 163 -16.54 12.05 -23.92
CA SER A 163 -16.13 10.95 -24.77
C SER A 163 -15.40 11.40 -26.02
N LEU A 164 -14.39 10.62 -26.41
CA LEU A 164 -13.69 10.75 -27.69
C LEU A 164 -13.94 9.51 -28.54
N ARG A 165 -14.14 9.72 -29.85
CA ARG A 165 -14.30 8.62 -30.81
C ARG A 165 -12.95 8.03 -31.17
N LEU A 166 -12.83 6.72 -31.20
CA LEU A 166 -11.67 5.98 -31.70
C LEU A 166 -12.05 5.33 -33.03
N GLU A 167 -11.30 5.61 -34.10
CA GLU A 167 -11.61 5.10 -35.45
C GLU A 167 -11.33 3.61 -35.61
N ASN A 168 -10.45 3.05 -34.78
CA ASN A 168 -10.03 1.66 -34.84
C ASN A 168 -9.61 1.19 -33.44
N ALA A 169 -10.23 0.11 -32.95
CA ALA A 169 -9.93 -0.48 -31.64
C ALA A 169 -8.68 -1.37 -31.63
N VAL A 170 -8.04 -1.59 -32.78
CA VAL A 170 -6.81 -2.40 -32.89
C VAL A 170 -5.62 -1.64 -32.32
N PHE A 171 -5.16 -2.11 -31.16
CA PHE A 171 -3.90 -1.70 -30.55
C PHE A 171 -2.74 -2.44 -31.22
N THR A 172 -1.65 -1.73 -31.55
CA THR A 172 -0.47 -2.33 -32.17
C THR A 172 0.82 -2.02 -31.43
N GLU A 173 1.68 -3.02 -31.27
CA GLU A 173 3.05 -2.88 -30.81
C GLU A 173 4.04 -3.29 -31.93
N PRO A 174 5.09 -2.48 -32.20
CA PRO A 174 5.39 -1.20 -31.57
C PRO A 174 4.46 -0.06 -32.01
N ASN A 175 4.25 0.92 -31.13
CA ASN A 175 3.54 2.17 -31.46
C ASN A 175 4.30 2.96 -32.57
N PRO A 176 3.60 3.53 -33.58
CA PRO A 176 4.23 4.27 -34.68
C PRO A 176 5.10 5.46 -34.28
N TYR A 177 4.86 6.03 -33.10
CA TYR A 177 5.52 7.23 -32.60
C TYR A 177 6.57 6.93 -31.51
N ASN A 178 6.89 5.66 -31.25
CA ASN A 178 7.88 5.29 -30.23
C ASN A 178 9.22 6.03 -30.46
N PRO A 179 9.78 6.67 -29.42
CA PRO A 179 11.06 7.34 -29.54
C PRO A 179 12.21 6.32 -29.55
N LYS A 180 13.39 6.78 -30.00
CA LYS A 180 14.62 5.96 -29.97
C LYS A 180 14.90 5.47 -28.54
N GLY A 181 15.37 4.22 -28.41
CA GLY A 181 15.56 3.55 -27.12
C GLY A 181 14.34 2.74 -26.69
N ASN A 182 13.35 2.62 -27.57
CA ASN A 182 12.26 1.67 -27.55
C ASN A 182 12.15 1.04 -28.95
N LEU A 183 11.48 -0.10 -29.06
CA LEU A 183 11.21 -0.81 -30.30
C LEU A 183 10.31 0.06 -31.19
N ARG A 184 10.70 0.24 -32.45
CA ARG A 184 9.95 1.04 -33.43
C ARG A 184 9.50 0.17 -34.59
N VAL A 185 8.50 0.65 -35.34
CA VAL A 185 7.88 -0.11 -36.44
C VAL A 185 8.91 -0.57 -37.48
N GLN A 186 9.91 0.25 -37.79
CA GLN A 186 11.00 -0.13 -38.72
C GLN A 186 11.96 -1.20 -38.19
N ASP A 187 11.93 -1.48 -36.88
CA ASP A 187 12.82 -2.44 -36.23
C ASP A 187 12.20 -3.85 -36.21
N VAL A 188 10.95 -4.02 -36.66
CA VAL A 188 10.23 -5.31 -36.69
C VAL A 188 9.77 -5.68 -38.10
N ALA A 189 9.73 -6.99 -38.39
CA ALA A 189 9.14 -7.49 -39.64
C ALA A 189 7.60 -7.44 -39.62
N HIS A 190 7.01 -7.67 -38.45
CA HIS A 190 5.56 -7.66 -38.21
C HIS A 190 5.27 -7.06 -36.84
N SER A 191 4.26 -6.20 -36.77
CA SER A 191 3.69 -5.71 -35.51
C SER A 191 2.77 -6.76 -34.90
N VAL A 192 2.72 -6.80 -33.57
CA VAL A 192 1.65 -7.50 -32.84
C VAL A 192 0.45 -6.57 -32.78
N ALA A 193 -0.75 -7.12 -32.99
CA ALA A 193 -2.00 -6.38 -32.97
C ALA A 193 -3.02 -7.11 -32.08
N VAL A 194 -3.81 -6.34 -31.32
CA VAL A 194 -4.91 -6.84 -30.49
C VAL A 194 -6.11 -5.94 -30.70
N ASP A 195 -7.25 -6.51 -31.05
CA ASP A 195 -8.51 -5.78 -31.13
C ASP A 195 -9.16 -5.69 -29.74
N LEU A 196 -9.09 -4.50 -29.13
CA LEU A 196 -9.57 -4.27 -27.76
C LEU A 196 -11.10 -4.40 -27.62
N SER A 197 -11.84 -4.48 -28.72
CA SER A 197 -13.29 -4.72 -28.69
C SER A 197 -13.63 -6.23 -28.63
N THR A 198 -12.76 -7.09 -29.16
CA THR A 198 -13.04 -8.53 -29.31
C THR A 198 -12.07 -9.45 -28.55
N GLU A 199 -10.92 -8.94 -28.12
CA GLU A 199 -9.87 -9.67 -27.41
C GLU A 199 -9.65 -9.14 -25.99
N GLY A 200 -9.04 -9.95 -25.12
CA GLY A 200 -8.80 -9.60 -23.71
C GLY A 200 -9.97 -9.93 -22.76
N PRO A 201 -9.76 -9.71 -21.44
CA PRO A 201 -10.77 -9.90 -20.41
C PRO A 201 -11.99 -8.97 -20.61
N LEU A 202 -13.09 -9.29 -19.94
CA LEU A 202 -14.30 -8.47 -19.90
C LEU A 202 -14.28 -7.52 -18.68
N PRO A 203 -15.09 -6.45 -18.66
CA PRO A 203 -15.89 -5.94 -19.78
C PRO A 203 -15.03 -5.25 -20.86
N ARG A 204 -15.62 -4.96 -22.03
CA ARG A 204 -14.97 -4.24 -23.14
C ARG A 204 -15.87 -3.15 -23.69
N LEU A 205 -15.28 -2.13 -24.32
CA LEU A 205 -16.06 -1.12 -25.03
C LEU A 205 -16.67 -1.72 -26.30
N PRO A 206 -17.97 -1.50 -26.56
CA PRO A 206 -18.61 -2.00 -27.78
C PRO A 206 -18.19 -1.20 -29.01
N GLU A 207 -18.12 -1.87 -30.16
CA GLU A 207 -18.05 -1.19 -31.46
C GLU A 207 -19.40 -0.63 -31.87
N GLU A 208 -19.37 0.57 -32.41
CA GLU A 208 -20.48 1.20 -33.11
C GLU A 208 -20.70 0.53 -34.48
N VAL A 209 -21.84 0.80 -35.11
CA VAL A 209 -22.20 0.21 -36.42
C VAL A 209 -21.18 0.54 -37.53
N ASP A 210 -20.47 1.66 -37.41
CA ASP A 210 -19.45 2.10 -38.35
C ASP A 210 -18.03 1.57 -38.05
N GLY A 211 -17.89 0.68 -37.05
CA GLY A 211 -16.62 0.10 -36.60
C GLY A 211 -15.79 1.02 -35.71
N THR A 212 -16.33 2.19 -35.33
CA THR A 212 -15.67 3.07 -34.36
C THR A 212 -16.03 2.70 -32.93
N VAL A 213 -15.21 3.12 -31.95
CA VAL A 213 -15.48 2.91 -30.53
C VAL A 213 -15.59 4.26 -29.82
N LEU A 214 -16.60 4.44 -28.98
CA LEU A 214 -16.73 5.62 -28.14
C LEU A 214 -16.02 5.38 -26.80
N VAL A 215 -15.00 6.18 -26.50
CA VAL A 215 -14.21 6.05 -25.27
C VAL A 215 -14.66 7.11 -24.26
N PRO A 216 -15.33 6.73 -23.15
CA PRO A 216 -15.84 7.65 -22.13
C PRO A 216 -14.72 8.08 -21.17
N LEU A 217 -13.73 8.78 -21.73
CA LEU A 217 -12.47 9.15 -21.07
C LEU A 217 -12.64 10.28 -20.03
N PHE A 218 -13.56 11.22 -20.26
CA PHE A 218 -13.70 12.46 -19.47
C PHE A 218 -12.40 13.27 -19.40
N SER A 219 -11.80 13.52 -20.56
CA SER A 219 -10.56 14.27 -20.72
C SER A 219 -10.34 14.63 -22.19
N ASP A 220 -9.63 15.72 -22.42
CA ASP A 220 -9.22 16.21 -23.74
C ASP A 220 -7.79 15.79 -24.13
N LEU A 221 -7.08 15.06 -23.25
CA LEU A 221 -5.67 14.67 -23.38
C LEU A 221 -4.71 15.86 -23.62
N LYS A 222 -5.11 17.05 -23.19
CA LYS A 222 -4.38 18.29 -23.33
C LYS A 222 -3.75 18.69 -21.99
N ARG A 223 -2.64 19.40 -22.03
CA ARG A 223 -2.09 20.07 -20.84
C ARG A 223 -2.79 21.40 -20.61
N HIS A 224 -3.11 21.69 -19.35
CA HIS A 224 -3.70 22.94 -18.89
C HIS A 224 -2.83 23.53 -17.78
N ASP A 225 -2.80 24.85 -17.70
CA ASP A 225 -2.23 25.54 -16.55
C ASP A 225 -3.20 25.43 -15.38
N LEU A 226 -2.82 24.73 -14.31
CA LEU A 226 -3.63 24.67 -13.09
C LEU A 226 -3.28 25.80 -12.11
N GLY A 227 -2.35 26.68 -12.49
CA GLY A 227 -1.94 27.87 -11.75
C GLY A 227 -1.41 27.58 -10.35
N SER A 228 -1.19 28.66 -9.59
CA SER A 228 -1.10 28.61 -8.12
C SER A 228 -2.33 29.30 -7.55
N GLY A 229 -3.03 28.65 -6.62
CA GLY A 229 -4.22 29.23 -6.00
C GLY A 229 -5.15 28.21 -5.36
N GLY A 230 -5.53 28.45 -4.11
CA GLY A 230 -6.35 27.55 -3.29
C GLY A 230 -5.56 26.95 -2.12
N PRO A 231 -6.23 26.42 -1.09
CA PRO A 231 -5.59 25.90 0.13
C PRO A 231 -4.69 24.67 -0.09
N PHE A 232 -4.77 24.03 -1.26
CA PHE A 232 -4.01 22.83 -1.60
C PHE A 232 -2.74 23.09 -2.43
N ASP A 233 -2.63 24.25 -3.09
CA ASP A 233 -1.57 24.65 -4.03
C ASP A 233 -1.03 23.50 -4.92
N LEU A 234 -1.67 23.35 -6.09
CA LEU A 234 -1.32 22.34 -7.09
C LEU A 234 0.04 22.60 -7.77
N ASN A 235 0.64 23.78 -7.62
CA ASN A 235 1.94 24.12 -8.20
C ASN A 235 3.05 24.10 -7.15
N ASN A 236 3.14 22.98 -6.42
CA ASN A 236 4.12 22.77 -5.36
C ASN A 236 5.45 22.17 -5.87
N GLU A 237 5.57 21.89 -7.16
CA GLU A 237 6.79 21.38 -7.77
C GLU A 237 7.79 22.52 -8.03
N MET A 238 9.06 22.32 -7.64
CA MET A 238 10.15 23.25 -7.95
C MET A 238 10.98 22.83 -9.18
N LEU A 239 10.74 21.63 -9.71
CA LEU A 239 11.51 21.04 -10.80
C LEU A 239 10.62 20.83 -12.02
N GLU A 240 11.04 21.36 -13.15
CA GLU A 240 10.41 21.08 -14.44
C GLU A 240 10.72 19.64 -14.88
N GLN A 241 9.71 18.98 -15.46
CA GLN A 241 9.84 17.63 -16.01
C GLN A 241 9.80 17.71 -17.52
N SER A 242 10.86 17.26 -18.20
CA SER A 242 10.96 17.31 -19.67
C SER A 242 10.76 18.70 -20.29
N GLY A 243 11.12 19.77 -19.57
CA GLY A 243 10.93 21.16 -20.01
C GLY A 243 9.48 21.65 -19.96
N ILE A 244 8.58 20.91 -19.31
CA ILE A 244 7.18 21.28 -19.12
C ILE A 244 7.08 22.13 -17.85
N PRO A 245 6.43 23.32 -17.90
CA PRO A 245 6.26 24.17 -16.73
C PRO A 245 5.62 23.44 -15.55
N THR A 246 6.02 23.79 -14.33
CA THR A 246 5.52 23.15 -13.10
C THR A 246 4.01 23.33 -12.90
N SER A 247 3.43 24.40 -13.46
CA SER A 247 1.99 24.66 -13.39
C SER A 247 1.16 23.92 -14.45
N GLN A 248 1.79 23.35 -15.48
CA GLN A 248 1.08 22.64 -16.54
C GLN A 248 0.90 21.15 -16.22
N TRP A 249 -0.31 20.66 -16.43
CA TRP A 249 -0.71 19.28 -16.13
C TRP A 249 -1.62 18.72 -17.20
N LEU A 250 -1.46 17.44 -17.53
CA LEU A 250 -2.36 16.72 -18.42
C LEU A 250 -3.73 16.57 -17.75
N THR A 251 -4.82 16.88 -18.45
CA THR A 251 -6.17 16.48 -18.00
C THR A 251 -6.23 14.96 -17.98
N ARG A 252 -6.16 14.37 -16.79
CA ARG A 252 -6.26 12.90 -16.64
C ARG A 252 -7.67 12.43 -16.91
N LYS A 253 -7.79 11.16 -17.33
CA LYS A 253 -9.07 10.46 -17.37
C LYS A 253 -9.73 10.51 -16.00
N LEU A 254 -11.02 10.87 -15.93
CA LEU A 254 -11.83 10.64 -14.73
C LEU A 254 -12.41 9.23 -14.70
N TRP A 255 -12.30 8.51 -15.82
CA TRP A 255 -12.78 7.15 -15.93
C TRP A 255 -12.05 6.21 -14.95
N GLY A 256 -12.80 5.71 -13.96
CA GLY A 256 -12.30 4.86 -12.88
C GLY A 256 -11.86 5.59 -11.60
N MET A 257 -11.99 6.92 -11.53
CA MET A 257 -11.38 7.71 -10.45
C MET A 257 -11.92 7.41 -9.04
N ALA A 258 -13.17 7.01 -8.89
CA ALA A 258 -13.87 7.05 -7.60
C ALA A 258 -13.33 6.04 -6.57
N ASN A 259 -12.69 4.97 -7.01
CA ASN A 259 -12.01 4.00 -6.14
C ASN A 259 -10.49 4.07 -6.22
N GLU A 260 -9.94 5.22 -6.63
CA GLU A 260 -8.50 5.51 -6.65
C GLU A 260 -8.11 6.73 -5.76
N PRO A 261 -8.63 6.90 -4.51
CA PRO A 261 -8.14 7.94 -3.61
C PRO A 261 -6.71 7.61 -3.11
N PRO A 262 -5.92 8.62 -2.69
CA PRO A 262 -6.24 10.05 -2.68
C PRO A 262 -6.14 10.69 -4.08
N PHE A 263 -6.80 11.83 -4.25
CA PHE A 263 -6.96 12.50 -5.53
C PHE A 263 -5.87 13.56 -5.81
N MET A 264 -5.83 13.99 -7.08
CA MET A 264 -4.86 14.93 -7.66
C MET A 264 -3.42 14.38 -7.75
N HIS A 265 -2.56 15.05 -8.51
CA HIS A 265 -1.24 14.52 -8.89
C HIS A 265 -0.28 14.30 -7.71
N HIS A 266 -0.44 15.06 -6.63
CA HIS A 266 0.36 14.93 -5.41
C HIS A 266 -0.30 14.00 -4.35
N GLY A 267 -1.52 13.50 -4.60
CA GLY A 267 -2.22 12.59 -3.70
C GLY A 267 -2.55 13.19 -2.32
N ARG A 268 -2.96 14.47 -2.25
CA ARG A 268 -3.22 15.16 -0.97
C ARG A 268 -4.66 15.68 -0.83
N CYS A 269 -5.50 15.48 -1.83
CA CYS A 269 -6.95 15.70 -1.71
C CYS A 269 -7.57 14.38 -1.29
N LEU A 270 -8.25 14.35 -0.15
CA LEU A 270 -8.81 13.13 0.43
C LEU A 270 -10.25 12.88 0.02
N THR A 271 -10.92 13.92 -0.47
CA THR A 271 -12.29 13.85 -1.00
C THR A 271 -12.37 14.43 -2.42
N ILE A 272 -13.46 14.15 -3.13
CA ILE A 272 -13.66 14.67 -4.49
C ILE A 272 -13.89 16.19 -4.44
N SER A 273 -14.61 16.69 -3.43
CA SER A 273 -14.79 18.13 -3.25
C SER A 273 -13.45 18.84 -3.04
N GLU A 274 -12.55 18.28 -2.23
CA GLU A 274 -11.20 18.85 -2.06
C GLU A 274 -10.44 18.90 -3.39
N ALA A 275 -10.56 17.85 -4.21
CA ALA A 275 -9.95 17.82 -5.54
C ALA A 275 -10.52 18.91 -6.46
N ILE A 276 -11.84 19.10 -6.49
CA ILE A 276 -12.50 20.18 -7.27
C ILE A 276 -12.03 21.55 -6.77
N GLN A 277 -12.02 21.78 -5.46
CA GLN A 277 -11.56 23.03 -4.83
C GLN A 277 -10.10 23.36 -5.13
N ALA A 278 -9.26 22.36 -5.36
CA ALA A 278 -7.85 22.55 -5.68
C ALA A 278 -7.61 23.10 -7.10
N HIS A 279 -8.57 22.98 -8.03
CA HIS A 279 -8.39 23.39 -9.43
C HIS A 279 -8.18 24.91 -9.56
N GLY A 280 -7.09 25.35 -10.18
CA GLY A 280 -6.83 26.76 -10.50
C GLY A 280 -6.57 26.98 -12.00
N GLY A 281 -5.98 28.12 -12.34
CA GLY A 281 -5.57 28.45 -13.71
C GLY A 281 -6.72 28.34 -14.72
N ASP A 282 -6.55 27.55 -15.78
CA ASP A 282 -7.53 27.34 -16.85
C ASP A 282 -8.86 26.74 -16.34
N ALA A 283 -8.84 26.01 -15.22
CA ALA A 283 -10.02 25.43 -14.60
C ALA A 283 -10.66 26.32 -13.52
N GLN A 284 -10.09 27.49 -13.23
CA GLN A 284 -10.54 28.37 -12.15
C GLN A 284 -12.01 28.79 -12.31
N GLU A 285 -12.44 29.16 -13.51
CA GLU A 285 -13.83 29.59 -13.73
C GLU A 285 -14.83 28.47 -13.43
N SER A 286 -14.50 27.23 -13.78
CA SER A 286 -15.33 26.05 -13.49
C SER A 286 -15.38 25.75 -11.99
N ARG A 287 -14.23 25.81 -11.30
CA ARG A 287 -14.18 25.67 -9.83
C ARG A 287 -15.02 26.76 -9.16
N ASP A 288 -14.81 28.02 -9.53
CA ASP A 288 -15.47 29.15 -8.89
C ASP A 288 -17.00 29.07 -9.14
N ALA A 289 -17.44 28.63 -10.32
CA ALA A 289 -18.84 28.34 -10.59
C ALA A 289 -19.40 27.26 -9.66
N TRP A 290 -18.71 26.12 -9.50
CA TRP A 290 -19.09 25.05 -8.56
C TRP A 290 -19.18 25.56 -7.11
N LEU A 291 -18.20 26.36 -6.67
CA LEU A 291 -18.18 26.98 -5.33
C LEU A 291 -19.35 27.94 -5.07
N THR A 292 -19.90 28.55 -6.11
CA THR A 292 -21.09 29.41 -6.01
C THR A 292 -22.43 28.66 -6.12
N GLY A 293 -22.39 27.39 -6.53
CA GLY A 293 -23.56 26.51 -6.55
C GLY A 293 -24.11 26.22 -5.15
N THR A 294 -25.33 25.70 -5.11
CA THR A 294 -25.92 25.20 -3.85
C THR A 294 -25.24 23.91 -3.39
N ALA A 295 -25.36 23.57 -2.11
CA ALA A 295 -24.81 22.31 -1.57
C ALA A 295 -25.34 21.08 -2.34
N ASP A 296 -26.65 21.04 -2.62
CA ASP A 296 -27.26 19.95 -3.41
C ASP A 296 -26.66 19.83 -4.82
N GLU A 297 -26.34 20.94 -5.47
CA GLU A 297 -25.69 20.95 -6.79
C GLU A 297 -24.22 20.51 -6.72
N GLN A 298 -23.51 20.92 -5.66
CA GLN A 298 -22.13 20.51 -5.40
C GLN A 298 -22.04 18.99 -5.16
N ASP A 299 -22.88 18.49 -4.26
CA ASP A 299 -22.97 17.08 -3.88
C ASP A 299 -23.45 16.22 -5.06
N ALA A 300 -24.37 16.73 -5.89
CA ALA A 300 -24.80 16.03 -7.10
C ALA A 300 -23.65 15.76 -8.08
N VAL A 301 -22.73 16.72 -8.27
CA VAL A 301 -21.54 16.52 -9.12
C VAL A 301 -20.61 15.49 -8.51
N VAL A 302 -20.37 15.55 -7.20
CA VAL A 302 -19.55 14.55 -6.50
C VAL A 302 -20.17 13.16 -6.65
N GLU A 303 -21.50 13.05 -6.48
CA GLU A 303 -22.23 11.79 -6.63
C GLU A 303 -22.17 11.24 -8.07
N PHE A 304 -22.22 12.10 -9.07
CA PHE A 304 -21.97 11.71 -10.46
C PHE A 304 -20.55 11.14 -10.64
N LEU A 305 -19.53 11.79 -10.09
CA LEU A 305 -18.13 11.34 -10.17
C LEU A 305 -17.91 10.02 -9.43
N LYS A 306 -18.59 9.78 -8.30
CA LYS A 306 -18.59 8.50 -7.55
C LYS A 306 -19.02 7.29 -8.39
N THR A 307 -19.72 7.52 -9.50
CA THR A 307 -20.11 6.43 -10.41
C THR A 307 -18.93 5.86 -11.18
N PHE A 308 -17.83 6.60 -11.40
CA PHE A 308 -16.70 6.15 -12.22
C PHE A 308 -15.75 5.24 -11.47
N ARG A 309 -15.86 3.92 -11.63
CA ARG A 309 -15.07 2.96 -10.85
C ARG A 309 -14.34 1.95 -11.73
N VAL A 310 -13.15 1.56 -11.31
CA VAL A 310 -12.55 0.29 -11.73
C VAL A 310 -13.48 -0.82 -11.23
N LEU A 311 -13.95 -1.67 -12.14
CA LEU A 311 -14.92 -2.71 -11.83
C LEU A 311 -14.22 -3.96 -11.26
N PRO A 312 -14.94 -4.80 -10.47
CA PRO A 312 -14.43 -6.09 -10.02
C PRO A 312 -13.94 -6.96 -11.19
N GLU A 313 -12.96 -7.83 -10.95
CA GLU A 313 -12.32 -8.67 -11.99
C GLU A 313 -13.33 -9.60 -12.69
N GLU A 314 -14.36 -10.04 -11.97
CA GLU A 314 -15.45 -10.88 -12.47
C GLU A 314 -16.54 -10.11 -13.25
N ALA A 315 -16.44 -8.79 -13.35
CA ALA A 315 -17.43 -7.98 -14.04
C ALA A 315 -17.48 -8.32 -15.53
N THR A 316 -18.69 -8.48 -16.06
CA THR A 316 -18.93 -8.77 -17.49
C THR A 316 -19.61 -7.62 -18.23
N SER A 317 -19.97 -6.55 -17.52
CA SER A 317 -20.68 -5.37 -18.02
C SER A 317 -20.00 -4.09 -17.52
N LEU A 318 -19.94 -3.07 -18.39
CA LEU A 318 -19.44 -1.72 -18.08
C LEU A 318 -20.35 -0.94 -17.12
N THR A 319 -21.56 -1.43 -16.87
CA THR A 319 -22.51 -0.84 -15.92
C THR A 319 -22.92 -1.87 -14.89
N GLN A 320 -22.79 -1.49 -13.62
CA GLN A 320 -23.25 -2.24 -12.45
C GLN A 320 -24.22 -1.38 -11.65
N PHE A 321 -24.97 -2.00 -10.74
CA PHE A 321 -25.93 -1.32 -9.88
C PHE A 321 -25.74 -1.74 -8.41
N GLU A 322 -25.85 -0.80 -7.48
CA GLU A 322 -25.72 -1.04 -6.04
C GLU A 322 -26.66 -0.14 -5.22
N ASP A 323 -26.98 -0.53 -3.99
CA ASP A 323 -27.87 0.25 -3.12
C ASP A 323 -27.20 1.52 -2.55
N GLY A 324 -25.86 1.56 -2.48
CA GLY A 324 -25.09 2.68 -1.94
C GLY A 324 -25.32 2.93 -0.45
N SER A 325 -24.77 4.01 0.10
CA SER A 325 -25.01 4.46 1.47
C SER A 325 -26.28 5.32 1.63
N GLY A 326 -26.80 5.84 0.52
CA GLY A 326 -27.85 6.85 0.49
C GLY A 326 -27.36 8.29 0.76
N ILE A 327 -26.07 8.48 1.05
CA ILE A 327 -25.45 9.80 1.20
C ILE A 327 -25.07 10.32 -0.19
N ILE A 328 -25.56 11.52 -0.53
CA ILE A 328 -25.20 12.21 -1.77
C ILE A 328 -24.02 13.12 -1.45
N GLY A 329 -22.96 13.04 -2.26
CA GLY A 329 -21.74 13.83 -2.06
C GLY A 329 -20.59 13.04 -1.45
N ASP A 330 -19.61 13.76 -0.89
CA ASP A 330 -18.49 13.14 -0.17
C ASP A 330 -18.98 12.49 1.13
N GLU A 331 -18.39 11.36 1.50
CA GLU A 331 -18.78 10.59 2.69
C GLU A 331 -17.55 10.00 3.40
N PRO A 332 -17.63 9.71 4.72
CA PRO A 332 -16.57 9.00 5.44
C PRO A 332 -16.33 7.62 4.83
N ALA A 333 -15.08 7.16 4.84
CA ALA A 333 -14.75 5.81 4.43
C ALA A 333 -15.38 4.75 5.37
N ILE A 334 -15.59 5.12 6.64
CA ILE A 334 -16.30 4.31 7.65
C ILE A 334 -17.48 5.10 8.19
N ALA A 335 -18.67 4.82 7.66
CA ALA A 335 -19.90 5.49 8.10
C ALA A 335 -20.52 4.91 9.38
N GLU A 336 -20.26 3.63 9.67
CA GLU A 336 -20.83 2.90 10.80
C GLU A 336 -19.72 2.35 11.69
N HIS A 337 -19.84 2.58 12.99
CA HIS A 337 -18.89 2.14 14.02
C HIS A 337 -19.53 1.13 14.96
N LEU A 338 -18.74 0.17 15.46
CA LEU A 338 -19.25 -0.85 16.38
C LEU A 338 -19.20 -0.41 17.84
N ASP A 339 -20.30 -0.63 18.57
CA ASP A 339 -20.32 -0.46 20.02
C ASP A 339 -19.72 -1.69 20.73
N GLN A 340 -18.74 -1.44 21.59
CA GLN A 340 -18.03 -2.50 22.32
C GLN A 340 -18.96 -3.30 23.24
N ALA A 341 -19.93 -2.66 23.90
CA ALA A 341 -20.85 -3.36 24.81
C ALA A 341 -21.80 -4.29 24.04
N GLN A 342 -22.17 -3.96 22.81
CA GLN A 342 -22.94 -4.85 21.93
C GLN A 342 -22.14 -6.10 21.52
N ILE A 343 -20.84 -5.95 21.26
CA ILE A 343 -19.94 -7.10 21.01
C ILE A 343 -19.89 -8.00 22.25
N GLU A 344 -19.65 -7.42 23.43
CA GLU A 344 -19.59 -8.17 24.70
C GLU A 344 -20.89 -8.89 25.04
N ALA A 345 -22.04 -8.26 24.73
CA ALA A 345 -23.36 -8.85 24.95
C ALA A 345 -23.73 -9.95 23.93
N GLY A 346 -22.88 -10.21 22.93
CA GLY A 346 -23.15 -11.17 21.85
C GLY A 346 -24.27 -10.73 20.91
N LEU A 347 -24.54 -9.42 20.83
CA LEU A 347 -25.55 -8.85 19.93
C LEU A 347 -25.00 -8.67 18.51
N VAL A 348 -23.67 -8.66 18.35
CA VAL A 348 -22.97 -8.64 17.07
C VAL A 348 -22.30 -10.00 16.87
N SER A 349 -22.60 -10.66 15.75
CA SER A 349 -22.00 -11.96 15.40
C SER A 349 -20.52 -11.84 15.03
N PHE A 350 -19.76 -12.93 15.15
CA PHE A 350 -18.36 -12.99 14.70
C PHE A 350 -18.17 -12.47 13.27
N ASP A 351 -18.98 -12.92 12.31
CA ASP A 351 -18.87 -12.51 10.90
C ASP A 351 -19.03 -10.99 10.72
N ALA A 352 -19.91 -10.36 11.49
CA ALA A 352 -20.12 -8.91 11.45
C ALA A 352 -18.93 -8.15 12.04
N VAL A 353 -18.36 -8.63 13.15
CA VAL A 353 -17.12 -8.07 13.73
C VAL A 353 -15.95 -8.23 12.76
N PHE A 354 -15.82 -9.42 12.15
CA PHE A 354 -14.77 -9.72 11.20
C PHE A 354 -14.85 -8.86 9.92
N GLU A 355 -16.05 -8.71 9.33
CA GLU A 355 -16.24 -7.88 8.14
C GLU A 355 -16.07 -6.38 8.45
N GLN A 356 -16.45 -5.90 9.64
CA GLN A 356 -16.11 -4.53 10.05
C GLN A 356 -14.59 -4.34 10.15
N GLY A 357 -13.87 -5.28 10.76
CA GLY A 357 -12.40 -5.22 10.84
C GLY A 357 -11.74 -5.21 9.46
N LYS A 358 -12.28 -5.98 8.52
CA LYS A 358 -11.84 -5.98 7.11
C LYS A 358 -12.12 -4.64 6.42
N ARG A 359 -13.27 -4.01 6.66
CA ARG A 359 -13.60 -2.67 6.15
C ARG A 359 -12.62 -1.64 6.69
N LEU A 360 -12.40 -1.60 8.00
CA LEU A 360 -11.42 -0.73 8.67
C LEU A 360 -9.99 -0.92 8.14
N PHE A 361 -9.61 -2.16 7.83
CA PHE A 361 -8.27 -2.46 7.31
C PHE A 361 -8.08 -1.99 5.86
N ARG A 362 -9.15 -1.99 5.06
CA ARG A 362 -9.13 -1.61 3.64
C ARG A 362 -9.53 -0.16 3.38
N ALA A 363 -10.17 0.49 4.35
CA ALA A 363 -10.62 1.88 4.24
C ALA A 363 -9.45 2.79 3.87
N SER A 364 -9.70 3.69 2.92
CA SER A 364 -8.86 4.85 2.64
C SER A 364 -9.45 6.03 3.41
N PHE A 365 -9.07 6.18 4.68
CA PHE A 365 -9.58 7.22 5.56
C PHE A 365 -9.41 8.60 4.93
N ASN A 366 -10.43 9.44 5.12
CA ASN A 366 -10.49 10.80 4.60
C ASN A 366 -10.82 11.80 5.72
N THR A 367 -10.96 13.09 5.37
CA THR A 367 -11.20 14.14 6.36
C THR A 367 -12.54 14.04 7.08
N LEU A 368 -13.52 13.34 6.52
CA LEU A 368 -14.80 13.07 7.17
C LEU A 368 -14.71 11.93 8.20
N ASP A 369 -13.62 11.15 8.17
CA ASP A 369 -13.31 10.15 9.19
C ASP A 369 -12.47 10.72 10.35
N GLY A 370 -11.85 11.90 10.20
CA GLY A 370 -10.89 12.47 11.17
C GLY A 370 -9.42 12.38 10.75
N PHE A 371 -9.15 12.08 9.48
CA PHE A 371 -7.78 11.85 9.02
C PHE A 371 -6.88 13.10 9.11
N GLY A 372 -5.71 12.96 9.74
CA GLY A 372 -4.53 13.77 9.42
C GLY A 372 -3.85 14.47 10.60
N ARG A 373 -4.50 14.50 11.77
CA ARG A 373 -3.98 15.01 13.04
C ARG A 373 -3.41 16.42 13.01
N PRO A 374 -4.17 17.41 12.56
CA PRO A 374 -3.64 18.71 12.18
C PRO A 374 -2.83 19.41 13.29
N GLU A 375 -3.20 19.26 14.57
CA GLU A 375 -2.50 19.91 15.70
C GLU A 375 -1.78 18.95 16.67
N ALA A 376 -1.60 17.67 16.32
CA ALA A 376 -0.85 16.71 17.15
C ALA A 376 0.21 15.90 16.38
N THR A 377 1.34 15.58 17.02
CA THR A 377 2.34 14.62 16.50
C THR A 377 1.91 13.19 16.80
N GLY A 378 2.53 12.19 16.14
CA GLY A 378 2.41 10.75 16.43
C GLY A 378 2.31 10.36 17.90
N THR A 379 3.03 11.05 18.78
CA THR A 379 3.09 10.76 20.22
C THR A 379 1.97 11.43 21.03
N GLY A 380 1.11 12.22 20.38
CA GLY A 380 0.06 13.02 21.01
C GLY A 380 0.53 14.40 21.48
N ALA A 381 1.77 14.80 21.17
CA ALA A 381 2.28 16.11 21.55
C ALA A 381 1.67 17.20 20.64
N PRO A 382 1.30 18.38 21.18
CA PRO A 382 0.74 19.45 20.38
C PRO A 382 1.77 20.02 19.38
N ARG A 383 1.30 20.43 18.20
CA ARG A 383 2.08 21.09 17.15
C ARG A 383 1.26 22.21 16.50
N ALA A 384 1.91 23.01 15.65
CA ALA A 384 1.19 23.98 14.82
C ALA A 384 0.27 23.26 13.82
N ARG A 385 -0.93 23.82 13.63
CA ARG A 385 -1.95 23.30 12.71
C ARG A 385 -1.42 23.08 11.30
N ARG A 386 -1.74 21.93 10.72
CA ARG A 386 -1.39 21.56 9.35
C ARG A 386 -2.56 20.97 8.60
N GLU A 387 -2.85 21.52 7.44
CA GLU A 387 -3.98 21.13 6.60
C GLU A 387 -3.59 21.11 5.13
N GLY A 388 -4.53 20.74 4.27
CA GLY A 388 -4.35 20.70 2.83
C GLY A 388 -3.12 19.88 2.43
N ASN A 389 -2.14 20.53 1.82
CA ASN A 389 -0.95 19.84 1.34
C ASN A 389 0.01 19.37 2.46
N GLN A 390 -0.25 19.68 3.73
CA GLN A 390 0.64 19.27 4.84
C GLN A 390 0.10 18.09 5.66
N ARG A 391 -0.97 17.43 5.20
CA ARG A 391 -1.60 16.29 5.90
C ARG A 391 -0.77 15.00 5.84
N PHE A 392 -0.05 14.76 4.74
CA PHE A 392 0.84 13.62 4.60
C PHE A 392 2.30 14.01 4.78
N ASN A 393 3.06 13.15 5.45
CA ASN A 393 4.51 13.19 5.53
C ASN A 393 5.08 11.77 5.54
N ARG A 394 5.88 11.40 4.53
CA ARG A 394 6.40 10.03 4.42
C ARG A 394 7.33 9.63 5.56
N ILE A 395 7.90 10.61 6.28
CA ILE A 395 8.91 10.38 7.32
C ILE A 395 8.28 10.45 8.72
N SER A 396 7.64 11.57 9.08
CA SER A 396 7.06 11.76 10.41
C SER A 396 5.57 11.36 10.50
N ALA A 397 5.00 10.87 9.41
CA ALA A 397 3.60 10.49 9.28
C ALA A 397 2.60 11.68 9.49
N PRO A 398 1.32 11.55 9.12
CA PRO A 398 0.67 10.42 8.44
C PRO A 398 1.33 10.04 7.11
N ASP A 399 1.61 8.76 6.89
CA ASP A 399 2.35 8.25 5.72
C ASP A 399 1.54 7.28 4.85
N ALA A 400 0.36 6.88 5.33
CA ALA A 400 -0.63 6.10 4.60
C ALA A 400 -2.04 6.52 5.05
N ASN A 401 -3.07 6.24 4.26
CA ASN A 401 -4.48 6.39 4.66
C ASN A 401 -5.25 5.06 4.71
N SER A 402 -4.55 3.94 4.52
CA SER A 402 -5.12 2.59 4.59
C SER A 402 -4.07 1.59 5.05
N CYS A 403 -4.44 0.66 5.95
CA CYS A 403 -3.55 -0.44 6.34
C CYS A 403 -3.18 -1.30 5.11
N SER A 404 -4.16 -1.55 4.23
CA SER A 404 -3.97 -2.32 3.01
C SER A 404 -3.07 -1.63 1.97
N GLY A 405 -2.80 -0.33 2.11
CA GLY A 405 -1.83 0.38 1.27
C GLY A 405 -0.39 -0.10 1.47
N CYS A 406 -0.05 -0.59 2.68
CA CYS A 406 1.28 -1.12 2.99
C CYS A 406 1.29 -2.64 3.18
N HIS A 407 0.19 -3.23 3.67
CA HIS A 407 0.07 -4.66 3.95
C HIS A 407 -0.66 -5.40 2.82
N ASN A 408 0.00 -5.59 1.68
CA ASN A 408 -0.66 -6.07 0.46
C ASN A 408 0.11 -7.10 -0.36
N VAL A 409 1.27 -7.57 0.08
CA VAL A 409 2.07 -8.58 -0.64
C VAL A 409 2.00 -9.91 0.11
N PRO A 410 1.49 -11.01 -0.50
CA PRO A 410 1.01 -11.12 -1.88
C PRO A 410 -0.45 -10.64 -2.06
N ARG A 411 -1.16 -10.36 -0.96
CA ARG A 411 -2.50 -9.77 -0.94
C ARG A 411 -2.73 -9.03 0.38
N SER A 412 -3.86 -8.34 0.50
CA SER A 412 -4.28 -7.61 1.69
C SER A 412 -4.09 -8.46 2.97
N GLY A 413 -3.33 -7.93 3.93
CA GLY A 413 -2.91 -8.61 5.17
C GLY A 413 -1.47 -9.14 5.15
N GLY A 414 -0.81 -9.12 4.00
CA GLY A 414 0.57 -9.55 3.82
C GLY A 414 1.62 -8.49 4.16
N GLY A 415 2.88 -8.76 3.83
CA GLY A 415 3.98 -7.79 3.91
C GLY A 415 3.85 -6.65 2.90
N GLY A 416 4.88 -5.80 2.82
CA GLY A 416 4.97 -4.74 1.83
C GLY A 416 6.30 -4.79 1.07
N ASP A 417 6.32 -4.19 -0.12
CA ASP A 417 7.55 -3.92 -0.86
C ASP A 417 8.29 -2.70 -0.27
N ASN A 418 9.51 -2.42 -0.73
CA ASN A 418 10.33 -1.31 -0.24
C ASN A 418 9.63 0.06 -0.32
N VAL A 419 8.77 0.28 -1.33
CA VAL A 419 7.96 1.51 -1.44
C VAL A 419 6.99 1.70 -0.27
N ALA A 420 6.63 0.61 0.43
CA ALA A 420 5.76 0.59 1.60
C ALA A 420 6.52 0.69 2.93
N ASN A 421 7.85 0.82 2.94
CA ASN A 421 8.63 0.96 4.18
C ASN A 421 8.24 2.21 4.98
N VAL A 422 8.09 2.10 6.30
CA VAL A 422 7.75 3.24 7.18
C VAL A 422 8.95 3.67 8.03
N PHE A 423 8.93 4.90 8.53
CA PHE A 423 9.95 5.42 9.45
C PHE A 423 9.42 5.46 10.88
N VAL A 424 9.75 4.44 11.67
CA VAL A 424 9.34 4.40 13.07
C VAL A 424 10.17 5.36 13.92
N LEU A 425 9.57 5.84 15.01
CA LEU A 425 10.08 6.87 15.92
C LEU A 425 10.06 8.30 15.36
N ALA A 426 10.04 8.48 14.04
CA ALA A 426 9.94 9.81 13.41
C ALA A 426 8.61 10.51 13.68
N GLN A 427 7.57 9.78 14.07
CA GLN A 427 6.26 10.34 14.42
C GLN A 427 6.29 11.26 15.66
N ARG A 428 7.40 11.30 16.41
CA ARG A 428 7.62 12.31 17.47
C ARG A 428 7.87 13.72 16.90
N MET A 429 8.31 13.80 15.64
CA MET A 429 8.66 15.06 14.98
C MET A 429 7.40 15.78 14.49
N PRO A 430 7.38 17.12 14.49
CA PRO A 430 6.25 17.88 13.95
C PRO A 430 5.98 17.61 12.46
N PHE A 431 6.94 17.88 11.55
CA PHE A 431 6.99 17.51 10.10
C PHE A 431 8.46 17.30 9.81
N VAL A 432 8.91 16.17 9.30
CA VAL A 432 10.27 16.16 8.76
C VAL A 432 10.27 16.61 7.31
N ASN A 433 11.03 17.66 7.00
CA ASN A 433 11.26 18.13 5.64
C ASN A 433 12.70 18.60 5.38
N PHE A 434 13.59 18.47 6.36
CA PHE A 434 15.04 18.73 6.25
C PHE A 434 15.37 20.17 5.79
N ASP A 435 14.55 21.14 6.20
CA ASP A 435 14.78 22.57 5.96
C ASP A 435 15.34 23.31 7.19
N GLY A 436 15.52 22.61 8.32
CA GLY A 436 16.00 23.20 9.57
C GLY A 436 14.97 24.13 10.23
N GLY A 437 13.71 24.04 9.81
CA GLY A 437 12.59 24.84 10.29
C GLY A 437 11.86 24.23 11.48
N ALA A 438 10.67 24.76 11.77
CA ALA A 438 9.85 24.31 12.91
C ALA A 438 9.41 22.83 12.80
N GLY A 439 9.28 22.32 11.58
CA GLY A 439 9.02 20.89 11.32
C GLY A 439 10.10 20.00 11.90
N ASP A 440 11.34 20.42 11.68
CA ASP A 440 12.59 19.77 12.10
C ASP A 440 13.02 20.17 13.53
N GLN A 441 12.16 20.85 14.28
CA GLN A 441 12.46 21.42 15.61
C GLN A 441 13.64 22.39 15.61
N PHE A 442 13.90 23.07 14.49
CA PHE A 442 15.02 23.98 14.29
C PHE A 442 16.40 23.32 14.43
N GLU A 443 16.49 22.03 14.12
CA GLU A 443 17.72 21.23 14.14
C GLU A 443 18.02 20.67 12.74
N ASP A 444 19.30 20.48 12.44
CA ASP A 444 19.74 19.79 11.22
C ASP A 444 19.65 18.28 11.45
N HIS A 445 18.90 17.60 10.57
CA HIS A 445 18.66 16.16 10.67
C HIS A 445 19.20 15.39 9.47
N THR A 446 19.45 14.10 9.68
CA THR A 446 19.57 13.10 8.62
C THR A 446 18.43 12.11 8.73
N LEU A 447 18.16 11.35 7.66
CA LEU A 447 17.11 10.32 7.68
C LEU A 447 17.34 9.29 8.80
N LEU A 448 18.59 8.90 9.06
CA LEU A 448 18.97 7.96 10.12
C LEU A 448 18.73 8.54 11.52
N GLY A 449 18.92 9.85 11.71
CA GLY A 449 18.75 10.51 13.01
C GLY A 449 17.29 10.77 13.39
N VAL A 450 16.37 10.88 12.41
CA VAL A 450 14.95 11.19 12.67
C VAL A 450 14.11 9.96 12.91
N GLY A 451 14.42 8.83 12.27
CA GLY A 451 13.62 7.61 12.39
C GLY A 451 14.35 6.38 11.90
N ASN A 452 13.83 5.21 12.27
CA ASN A 452 14.34 3.95 11.79
C ASN A 452 13.44 3.44 10.65
N GLU A 453 14.01 3.22 9.47
CA GLU A 453 13.32 2.61 8.33
C GLU A 453 12.91 1.16 8.66
N ARG A 454 11.69 0.77 8.26
CA ARG A 454 11.10 -0.54 8.51
C ARG A 454 10.33 -1.07 7.33
N ASN A 455 10.63 -2.30 6.96
CA ASN A 455 9.76 -3.05 6.07
C ASN A 455 8.46 -3.46 6.78
N THR A 456 7.35 -3.31 6.06
CA THR A 456 6.00 -3.71 6.45
C THR A 456 5.88 -5.23 6.55
N LEU A 457 5.11 -5.70 7.53
CA LEU A 457 5.11 -7.09 7.98
C LEU A 457 3.81 -7.81 7.65
N GLY A 458 3.90 -9.07 7.22
CA GLY A 458 2.72 -9.93 7.05
C GLY A 458 2.06 -10.33 8.37
N MET A 459 0.73 -10.32 8.38
CA MET A 459 -0.09 -10.62 9.56
C MET A 459 -0.80 -11.99 9.48
N PHE A 460 -0.71 -12.70 8.37
CA PHE A 460 -1.31 -14.03 8.24
C PHE A 460 -0.87 -14.98 9.37
N GLY A 461 -1.82 -15.57 10.10
CA GLY A 461 -1.56 -16.41 11.27
C GLY A 461 -1.13 -15.66 12.55
N ALA A 462 -1.24 -14.33 12.61
CA ALA A 462 -0.82 -13.53 13.77
C ALA A 462 -1.58 -13.87 15.06
N GLY A 463 -2.85 -14.31 14.98
CA GLY A 463 -3.62 -14.73 16.16
C GLY A 463 -2.94 -15.88 16.92
N TYR A 464 -2.43 -16.88 16.21
CA TYR A 464 -1.68 -17.99 16.83
C TYR A 464 -0.35 -17.56 17.43
N ILE A 465 0.34 -16.63 16.76
CA ILE A 465 1.61 -16.07 17.26
C ILE A 465 1.39 -15.30 18.56
N GLU A 466 0.32 -14.51 18.64
CA GLU A 466 -0.04 -13.80 19.85
C GLU A 466 -0.44 -14.76 20.98
N LEU A 467 -1.24 -15.80 20.70
CA LEU A 467 -1.60 -16.79 21.71
C LEU A 467 -0.38 -17.53 22.27
N LEU A 468 0.58 -17.90 21.42
CA LEU A 468 1.85 -18.48 21.88
C LEU A 468 2.60 -17.53 22.81
N ALA A 469 2.69 -16.25 22.46
CA ALA A 469 3.31 -15.23 23.30
C ALA A 469 2.59 -15.07 24.65
N ARG A 470 1.25 -15.11 24.66
CA ARG A 470 0.43 -15.05 25.89
C ARG A 470 0.69 -16.24 26.82
N GLU A 471 0.70 -17.46 26.27
CA GLU A 471 1.00 -18.67 27.04
C GLU A 471 2.43 -18.64 27.60
N MET A 472 3.42 -18.30 26.76
CA MET A 472 4.83 -18.19 27.18
C MET A 472 5.01 -17.13 28.28
N SER A 473 4.35 -15.97 28.16
CA SER A 473 4.39 -14.92 29.19
C SER A 473 3.83 -15.40 30.53
N SER A 474 2.75 -16.19 30.48
CA SER A 474 2.13 -16.77 31.67
C SER A 474 3.03 -17.79 32.35
N ASP A 475 3.69 -18.65 31.56
CA ASP A 475 4.67 -19.63 32.07
C ASP A 475 5.85 -18.92 32.76
N LEU A 476 6.46 -17.93 32.10
CA LEU A 476 7.61 -17.19 32.62
C LEU A 476 7.27 -16.45 33.93
N ARG A 477 6.10 -15.82 34.00
CA ARG A 477 5.63 -15.14 35.22
C ARG A 477 5.33 -16.13 36.34
N THR A 478 4.83 -17.32 36.02
CA THR A 478 4.66 -18.41 37.00
C THR A 478 6.01 -18.86 37.57
N ILE A 479 7.04 -19.01 36.73
CA ILE A 479 8.40 -19.37 37.19
C ILE A 479 8.97 -18.28 38.11
N ARG A 480 8.81 -17.01 37.74
CA ARG A 480 9.20 -15.86 38.59
C ARG A 480 8.51 -15.91 39.96
N GLU A 481 7.21 -16.16 39.99
CA GLU A 481 6.44 -16.24 41.24
C GLU A 481 6.89 -17.40 42.11
N GLN A 482 7.18 -18.56 41.52
CA GLN A 482 7.74 -19.69 42.24
C GLN A 482 9.13 -19.38 42.81
N ALA A 483 9.99 -18.67 42.07
CA ALA A 483 11.30 -18.25 42.57
C ALA A 483 11.16 -17.39 43.84
N LEU A 484 10.21 -16.45 43.86
CA LEU A 484 9.93 -15.62 45.03
C LEU A 484 9.35 -16.43 46.19
N VAL A 485 8.32 -17.25 45.93
CA VAL A 485 7.66 -18.06 46.96
C VAL A 485 8.67 -18.97 47.65
N ASP A 486 9.55 -19.64 46.87
CA ASP A 486 10.54 -20.54 47.42
C ASP A 486 11.67 -19.80 48.14
N ALA A 487 12.08 -18.62 47.66
CA ALA A 487 13.09 -17.81 48.33
C ALA A 487 12.60 -17.32 49.70
N ILE A 488 11.35 -16.85 49.75
CA ILE A 488 10.70 -16.43 51.00
C ILE A 488 10.54 -17.64 51.95
N ALA A 489 10.09 -18.78 51.44
CA ALA A 489 9.87 -19.97 52.25
C ALA A 489 11.18 -20.58 52.78
N SER A 490 12.25 -20.58 51.98
CA SER A 490 13.55 -21.14 52.35
C SER A 490 14.42 -20.19 53.19
N GLY A 491 14.16 -18.88 53.13
CA GLY A 491 15.02 -17.86 53.73
C GLY A 491 16.36 -17.68 53.00
N THR A 492 16.49 -18.22 51.78
CA THR A 492 17.69 -18.08 50.92
C THR A 492 17.31 -17.65 49.51
N ALA A 493 18.24 -17.06 48.76
CA ALA A 493 17.99 -16.71 47.36
C ALA A 493 17.78 -18.00 46.52
N VAL A 494 16.80 -17.98 45.62
CA VAL A 494 16.45 -19.11 44.75
C VAL A 494 16.49 -18.67 43.29
N THR A 495 17.39 -19.28 42.53
CA THR A 495 17.51 -19.09 41.07
C THR A 495 16.69 -20.16 40.35
N ARG A 496 15.93 -19.75 39.33
CA ARG A 496 15.17 -20.65 38.45
C ARG A 496 15.44 -20.30 37.00
N SER A 497 15.62 -21.32 36.16
CA SER A 497 15.75 -21.15 34.71
C SER A 497 14.39 -20.78 34.10
N LEU A 498 14.40 -19.78 33.23
CA LEU A 498 13.23 -19.26 32.53
C LEU A 498 13.04 -20.03 31.22
N VAL A 499 12.32 -21.14 31.27
CA VAL A 499 12.09 -22.00 30.09
C VAL A 499 10.60 -22.21 29.86
N THR A 500 10.14 -21.94 28.64
CA THR A 500 8.77 -22.20 28.20
C THR A 500 8.78 -22.68 26.76
N LYS A 501 7.93 -23.65 26.43
CA LYS A 501 7.80 -24.26 25.09
C LYS A 501 9.13 -24.68 24.44
N GLY A 502 10.13 -25.04 25.26
CA GLY A 502 11.47 -25.42 24.80
C GLY A 502 12.42 -24.26 24.53
N VAL A 503 12.03 -23.01 24.78
CA VAL A 503 12.83 -21.79 24.61
C VAL A 503 13.35 -21.32 25.96
N SER A 504 14.64 -20.97 26.04
CA SER A 504 15.26 -20.40 27.24
C SER A 504 15.37 -18.87 27.14
N PHE A 505 14.91 -18.18 28.18
CA PHE A 505 15.02 -16.74 28.40
C PHE A 505 16.00 -16.41 29.54
N GLY A 506 16.97 -17.30 29.76
CA GLY A 506 17.98 -17.15 30.81
C GLY A 506 17.48 -17.62 32.18
N GLU A 507 17.81 -16.89 33.23
CA GLU A 507 17.46 -17.24 34.62
C GLU A 507 16.98 -16.03 35.42
N ILE A 508 16.20 -16.30 36.47
CA ILE A 508 15.73 -15.29 37.41
C ILE A 508 16.01 -15.73 38.84
N THR A 509 16.41 -14.79 39.70
CA THR A 509 16.65 -15.08 41.11
C THR A 509 15.67 -14.33 42.00
N GLY A 510 14.91 -15.05 42.81
CA GLY A 510 14.10 -14.49 43.88
C GLY A 510 14.90 -14.40 45.18
N HIS A 511 14.70 -13.33 45.94
CA HIS A 511 15.34 -13.14 47.25
C HIS A 511 14.33 -13.24 48.39
N PRO A 512 14.76 -13.63 49.61
CA PRO A 512 13.87 -13.78 50.77
C PRO A 512 13.17 -12.49 51.21
N ASP A 513 13.71 -11.33 50.83
CA ASP A 513 13.12 -10.02 51.12
C ASP A 513 12.02 -9.60 50.12
N GLY A 514 11.71 -10.47 49.14
CA GLY A 514 10.71 -10.23 48.11
C GLY A 514 11.25 -9.52 46.86
N SER A 515 12.55 -9.21 46.82
CA SER A 515 13.18 -8.64 45.61
C SER A 515 13.49 -9.70 44.55
N LEU A 516 13.61 -9.24 43.31
CA LEU A 516 13.96 -10.05 42.13
C LEU A 516 15.26 -9.52 41.52
N ASP A 517 16.17 -10.43 41.19
CA ASP A 517 17.30 -10.18 40.30
C ASP A 517 16.99 -10.75 38.91
N THR A 518 16.84 -9.83 37.96
CA THR A 518 16.55 -10.09 36.55
C THR A 518 17.77 -9.92 35.65
N SER A 519 18.98 -9.79 36.20
CA SER A 519 20.20 -9.58 35.41
C SER A 519 20.54 -10.76 34.50
N GLY A 520 20.01 -11.95 34.81
CA GLY A 520 20.11 -13.16 33.97
C GLY A 520 18.97 -13.33 32.97
N VAL A 521 18.02 -12.39 32.85
CA VAL A 521 16.94 -12.46 31.86
C VAL A 521 17.48 -12.10 30.48
N GLU A 522 17.17 -12.92 29.49
CA GLU A 522 17.68 -12.78 28.13
C GLU A 522 16.56 -12.70 27.10
N GLY A 523 16.67 -11.79 26.14
CA GLY A 523 15.82 -11.76 24.93
C GLY A 523 14.35 -11.40 25.16
N VAL A 524 13.97 -11.02 26.39
CA VAL A 524 12.66 -10.49 26.79
C VAL A 524 12.87 -9.37 27.82
N ASP A 525 11.87 -8.49 27.98
CA ASP A 525 11.92 -7.46 29.01
C ASP A 525 11.78 -8.05 30.43
N ALA A 526 12.21 -7.30 31.45
CA ALA A 526 12.17 -7.74 32.85
C ALA A 526 10.74 -7.98 33.39
N ASP A 527 9.70 -7.53 32.67
CA ASP A 527 8.30 -7.81 32.97
C ASP A 527 7.86 -9.24 32.58
N LEU A 528 8.74 -9.96 31.88
CA LEU A 528 8.56 -11.31 31.33
C LEU A 528 7.35 -11.45 30.41
N VAL A 529 6.95 -10.36 29.74
CA VAL A 529 5.91 -10.38 28.70
C VAL A 529 6.59 -10.51 27.33
N ILE A 530 6.28 -11.60 26.64
CA ILE A 530 6.69 -11.82 25.26
C ILE A 530 5.88 -10.91 24.34
N LYS A 531 6.59 -10.10 23.54
CA LYS A 531 6.03 -9.09 22.64
C LYS A 531 6.30 -9.52 21.20
N PRO A 532 5.34 -10.15 20.51
CA PRO A 532 5.60 -10.81 19.23
C PRO A 532 5.57 -9.85 18.02
N PHE A 533 5.22 -8.58 18.22
CA PHE A 533 5.00 -7.64 17.13
C PHE A 533 6.09 -6.56 17.03
N HIS A 534 6.23 -6.00 15.82
CA HIS A 534 7.38 -5.21 15.35
C HIS A 534 8.69 -6.00 15.31
N GLN A 535 9.71 -5.44 14.65
CA GLN A 535 11.00 -6.08 14.38
C GLN A 535 11.84 -6.23 15.67
N LYS A 536 11.62 -5.35 16.64
CA LYS A 536 12.26 -5.40 17.96
C LYS A 536 11.47 -6.22 19.00
N GLY A 537 10.27 -6.70 18.67
CA GLY A 537 9.38 -7.30 19.66
C GLY A 537 8.99 -6.29 20.74
N ALA A 538 8.38 -5.18 20.34
CA ALA A 538 8.09 -4.04 21.23
C ALA A 538 6.60 -3.87 21.56
N VAL A 539 5.74 -4.67 20.92
CA VAL A 539 4.28 -4.56 21.02
C VAL A 539 3.70 -5.90 21.45
N VAL A 540 2.77 -5.85 22.42
CA VAL A 540 2.23 -7.01 23.16
C VAL A 540 1.11 -7.71 22.39
N SER A 541 0.27 -6.96 21.67
CA SER A 541 -0.96 -7.49 21.06
C SER A 541 -1.29 -6.85 19.70
N LEU A 542 -2.14 -7.52 18.92
CA LEU A 542 -2.74 -6.98 17.70
C LEU A 542 -3.55 -5.70 17.95
N ARG A 543 -4.21 -5.61 19.11
CA ARG A 543 -4.91 -4.41 19.56
C ARG A 543 -3.96 -3.24 19.76
N GLU A 544 -2.87 -3.43 20.50
CA GLU A 544 -1.85 -2.37 20.68
C GLU A 544 -1.19 -2.01 19.34
N PHE A 545 -0.90 -3.00 18.50
CA PHE A 545 -0.37 -2.79 17.15
C PHE A 545 -1.28 -1.89 16.32
N SER A 546 -2.57 -2.24 16.23
CA SER A 546 -3.56 -1.48 15.46
C SER A 546 -3.76 -0.08 16.00
N ASN A 547 -3.91 0.07 17.32
CA ASN A 547 -4.09 1.36 17.96
C ASN A 547 -2.88 2.29 17.73
N ASN A 548 -1.67 1.74 17.76
CA ASN A 548 -0.46 2.49 17.40
C ASN A 548 -0.44 2.84 15.91
N ALA A 549 -0.79 1.92 15.02
CA ALA A 549 -0.76 2.15 13.58
C ALA A 549 -1.78 3.19 13.12
N TYR A 550 -3.03 3.14 13.61
CA TYR A 550 -4.04 4.15 13.34
C TYR A 550 -3.56 5.54 13.74
N ASN A 551 -3.03 5.72 14.95
CA ASN A 551 -2.57 7.02 15.42
C ASN A 551 -1.24 7.49 14.79
N HIS A 552 -0.28 6.59 14.57
CA HIS A 552 1.03 6.97 14.05
C HIS A 552 1.01 7.15 12.53
N HIS A 553 0.54 6.15 11.78
CA HIS A 553 0.71 6.09 10.32
C HIS A 553 -0.46 6.70 9.54
N HIS A 554 -1.68 6.57 10.05
CA HIS A 554 -2.88 7.12 9.42
C HIS A 554 -3.27 8.45 10.02
N GLY A 555 -2.89 8.67 11.26
CA GLY A 555 -3.29 9.85 11.97
C GLY A 555 -4.77 9.85 12.35
N MET A 556 -5.25 8.71 12.86
CA MET A 556 -6.60 8.52 13.38
C MET A 556 -6.56 8.31 14.90
N GLN A 557 -7.59 8.74 15.63
CA GLN A 557 -7.67 8.70 17.09
C GLN A 557 -8.70 7.70 17.60
N SER A 558 -8.26 6.75 18.41
CA SER A 558 -9.18 5.86 19.13
C SER A 558 -9.67 6.46 20.44
N SER A 559 -10.97 6.30 20.68
CA SER A 559 -11.64 6.70 21.93
C SER A 559 -11.04 6.04 23.19
N GLU A 560 -10.51 4.81 23.09
CA GLU A 560 -9.86 4.15 24.24
C GLU A 560 -8.52 4.79 24.63
N ARG A 561 -7.81 5.39 23.67
CA ARG A 561 -6.47 5.95 23.87
C ARG A 561 -6.53 7.41 24.30
N PHE A 562 -7.42 8.17 23.67
CA PHE A 562 -7.55 9.62 23.88
C PHE A 562 -8.70 10.01 24.81
N GLY A 563 -9.65 9.10 25.02
CA GLY A 563 -10.85 9.31 25.82
C GLY A 563 -12.08 9.56 24.94
N ALA A 564 -13.25 9.11 25.41
CA ALA A 564 -14.50 9.29 24.69
C ALA A 564 -14.88 10.78 24.59
N GLY A 565 -15.29 11.23 23.40
CA GLY A 565 -15.66 12.61 23.10
C GLY A 565 -14.49 13.60 23.13
N VAL A 566 -13.25 13.11 23.07
CA VAL A 566 -12.04 13.94 23.05
C VAL A 566 -11.55 14.11 21.60
N ASP A 567 -11.42 15.36 21.17
CA ASP A 567 -10.75 15.78 19.94
C ASP A 567 -9.34 16.31 20.33
N GLN A 568 -8.33 15.42 20.29
CA GLN A 568 -6.99 15.76 20.78
C GLN A 568 -6.14 16.53 19.76
N ASP A 569 -6.48 16.47 18.46
CA ASP A 569 -5.72 17.12 17.39
C ASP A 569 -6.45 18.27 16.68
N ALA A 570 -7.63 18.65 17.21
CA ALA A 570 -8.40 19.83 16.86
C ALA A 570 -8.87 19.87 15.40
N ASP A 571 -9.23 18.72 14.85
CA ASP A 571 -9.80 18.62 13.51
C ASP A 571 -11.33 18.77 13.48
N GLY A 572 -11.98 18.78 14.65
CA GLY A 572 -13.42 18.94 14.82
C GLY A 572 -14.19 17.63 14.92
N LEU A 573 -13.51 16.48 14.87
CA LEU A 573 -14.08 15.15 15.05
C LEU A 573 -13.54 14.53 16.35
N ALA A 574 -14.43 13.86 17.07
CA ALA A 574 -14.08 13.08 18.25
C ALA A 574 -14.59 11.66 18.03
N ASP A 575 -14.01 10.69 18.75
CA ASP A 575 -14.38 9.28 18.65
C ASP A 575 -14.23 8.71 17.23
N GLU A 576 -13.22 9.17 16.48
CA GLU A 576 -12.94 8.76 15.09
C GLU A 576 -12.85 7.23 14.93
N LEU A 577 -12.31 6.54 15.95
CA LEU A 577 -12.35 5.09 16.07
C LEU A 577 -12.91 4.70 17.44
N THR A 578 -13.98 3.91 17.45
CA THR A 578 -14.58 3.42 18.69
C THR A 578 -13.79 2.26 19.27
N VAL A 579 -14.02 1.94 20.55
CA VAL A 579 -13.44 0.74 21.18
C VAL A 579 -13.80 -0.53 20.41
N GLY A 580 -15.03 -0.62 19.91
CA GLY A 580 -15.52 -1.77 19.13
C GLY A 580 -14.87 -1.88 17.76
N ASP A 581 -14.52 -0.76 17.11
CA ASP A 581 -13.74 -0.78 15.86
C ASP A 581 -12.34 -1.35 16.07
N ILE A 582 -11.66 -0.98 17.16
CA ILE A 582 -10.34 -1.55 17.46
C ILE A 582 -10.47 -3.05 17.81
N THR A 583 -11.56 -3.48 18.45
CA THR A 583 -11.86 -4.91 18.64
C THR A 583 -12.03 -5.61 17.29
N ALA A 584 -12.79 -5.01 16.37
CA ALA A 584 -13.01 -5.55 15.03
C ALA A 584 -11.70 -5.65 14.23
N ALA A 585 -10.84 -4.62 14.27
CA ALA A 585 -9.53 -4.64 13.65
C ALA A 585 -8.66 -5.78 14.20
N ALA A 586 -8.57 -5.93 15.53
CA ALA A 586 -7.78 -7.00 16.16
C ALA A 586 -8.34 -8.40 15.82
N VAL A 587 -9.66 -8.58 15.84
CA VAL A 587 -10.33 -9.84 15.47
C VAL A 587 -10.04 -10.21 14.01
N TYR A 588 -10.19 -9.25 13.07
CA TYR A 588 -9.88 -9.47 11.67
C TYR A 588 -8.44 -9.94 11.47
N GLN A 589 -7.47 -9.23 12.07
CA GLN A 589 -6.05 -9.58 11.99
C GLN A 589 -5.74 -10.95 12.60
N ALA A 590 -6.34 -11.29 13.74
CA ALA A 590 -6.13 -12.56 14.43
C ALA A 590 -6.68 -13.73 13.61
N ALA A 591 -7.80 -13.52 12.93
CA ALA A 591 -8.57 -14.52 12.19
C ALA A 591 -8.26 -14.56 10.68
N LEU A 592 -7.22 -13.87 10.22
CA LEU A 592 -6.68 -14.05 8.87
C LEU A 592 -6.23 -15.49 8.65
N ALA A 593 -6.31 -15.92 7.39
CA ALA A 593 -5.90 -17.26 6.96
C ALA A 593 -4.48 -17.58 7.43
N VAL A 594 -4.23 -18.84 7.78
CA VAL A 594 -2.88 -19.23 8.15
C VAL A 594 -2.02 -19.49 6.90
N PRO A 595 -0.72 -19.13 6.91
CA PRO A 595 0.17 -19.53 5.82
C PRO A 595 0.31 -21.07 5.75
N GLY A 596 0.81 -21.58 4.63
CA GLY A 596 0.98 -23.01 4.40
C GLY A 596 2.26 -23.36 3.67
N ARG A 597 2.29 -24.56 3.09
CA ARG A 597 3.41 -25.05 2.27
C ARG A 597 2.99 -25.23 0.82
N VAL A 598 3.79 -24.72 -0.11
CA VAL A 598 3.70 -25.06 -1.53
C VAL A 598 4.84 -26.02 -1.88
N LEU A 599 4.50 -27.26 -2.23
CA LEU A 599 5.46 -28.31 -2.57
C LEU A 599 5.52 -28.53 -4.09
N PRO A 600 6.70 -28.80 -4.65
CA PRO A 600 6.81 -29.13 -6.07
C PRO A 600 6.14 -30.48 -6.39
N ILE A 601 5.47 -30.57 -7.53
CA ILE A 601 4.93 -31.84 -8.06
C ILE A 601 6.07 -32.81 -8.43
N ASP A 602 7.19 -32.29 -8.94
CA ASP A 602 8.34 -33.11 -9.32
C ASP A 602 8.95 -33.83 -8.09
N PRO A 603 9.07 -35.18 -8.11
CA PRO A 603 9.57 -35.94 -6.97
C PRO A 603 11.02 -35.63 -6.58
N ILE A 604 11.88 -35.25 -7.54
CA ILE A 604 13.29 -34.94 -7.27
C ILE A 604 13.37 -33.59 -6.57
N ALA A 605 12.69 -32.57 -7.10
CA ALA A 605 12.58 -31.26 -6.46
C ALA A 605 11.96 -31.38 -5.05
N ARG A 606 10.97 -32.25 -4.88
CA ARG A 606 10.36 -32.52 -3.56
C ARG A 606 11.34 -33.15 -2.59
N ALA A 607 12.16 -34.10 -3.05
CA ALA A 607 13.21 -34.69 -2.22
C ALA A 607 14.29 -33.64 -1.83
N ASP A 608 14.62 -32.72 -2.74
CA ASP A 608 15.54 -31.61 -2.48
C ASP A 608 14.99 -30.65 -1.40
N VAL A 609 13.69 -30.34 -1.43
CA VAL A 609 13.00 -29.58 -0.37
C VAL A 609 13.18 -30.26 0.99
N PHE A 610 12.88 -31.55 1.10
CA PHE A 610 13.02 -32.26 2.39
C PHE A 610 14.47 -32.38 2.85
N ARG A 611 15.43 -32.52 1.93
CA ARG A 611 16.85 -32.46 2.29
C ARG A 611 17.24 -31.07 2.79
N GLY A 612 16.70 -30.01 2.18
CA GLY A 612 16.88 -28.63 2.61
C GLY A 612 16.38 -28.37 4.03
N GLU A 613 15.19 -28.90 4.36
CA GLU A 613 14.59 -28.83 5.70
C GLU A 613 15.45 -29.55 6.75
N ALA A 614 15.98 -30.73 6.43
CA ALA A 614 16.92 -31.44 7.29
C ALA A 614 18.21 -30.64 7.48
N LEU A 615 18.79 -30.12 6.39
CA LEU A 615 20.00 -29.29 6.43
C LEU A 615 19.82 -28.02 7.27
N PHE A 616 18.66 -27.35 7.16
CA PHE A 616 18.32 -26.17 7.96
C PHE A 616 18.45 -26.45 9.47
N THR A 617 18.01 -27.64 9.90
CA THR A 617 18.18 -28.09 11.28
C THR A 617 19.62 -28.50 11.59
N GLU A 618 20.26 -29.29 10.72
CA GLU A 618 21.64 -29.78 10.88
C GLU A 618 22.66 -28.65 11.06
N ILE A 619 22.47 -27.52 10.36
CA ILE A 619 23.38 -26.36 10.46
C ILE A 619 23.00 -25.38 11.58
N GLY A 620 21.95 -25.66 12.35
CA GLY A 620 21.58 -24.90 13.54
C GLY A 620 20.69 -23.68 13.30
N CYS A 621 20.08 -23.51 12.12
CA CYS A 621 19.09 -22.44 11.91
C CYS A 621 17.86 -22.64 12.81
N ALA A 622 17.47 -23.89 13.05
CA ALA A 622 16.33 -24.26 13.88
C ALA A 622 16.51 -23.99 15.39
N THR A 623 17.68 -23.50 15.84
CA THR A 623 17.90 -23.12 17.24
C THR A 623 17.07 -21.89 17.63
N CYS A 624 17.00 -20.88 16.76
CA CYS A 624 16.12 -19.72 16.95
C CYS A 624 14.84 -19.87 16.10
N HIS A 625 14.96 -20.36 14.86
CA HIS A 625 13.79 -20.60 14.00
C HIS A 625 13.13 -21.95 14.28
N ILE A 626 12.61 -22.10 15.50
CA ILE A 626 12.02 -23.35 15.98
C ILE A 626 10.82 -23.73 15.10
N PRO A 627 10.85 -24.89 14.40
CA PRO A 627 9.86 -25.19 13.36
C PRO A 627 8.42 -25.23 13.85
N THR A 628 8.19 -25.73 15.07
CA THR A 628 6.83 -25.90 15.60
C THR A 628 6.80 -25.61 17.09
N LEU A 629 5.86 -24.76 17.49
CA LEU A 629 5.53 -24.50 18.88
C LEU A 629 4.14 -25.06 19.17
N ARG A 630 3.98 -25.67 20.34
CA ARG A 630 2.70 -26.19 20.82
C ARG A 630 1.91 -25.07 21.51
N LEU A 631 0.68 -24.87 21.07
CA LEU A 631 -0.31 -23.98 21.68
C LEU A 631 -1.33 -24.82 22.43
N GLU A 632 -1.54 -24.58 23.72
CA GLU A 632 -2.45 -25.40 24.53
C GLU A 632 -3.92 -25.09 24.24
N SER A 633 -4.26 -23.82 23.97
CA SER A 633 -5.62 -23.41 23.62
C SER A 633 -5.66 -22.48 22.40
N PRO A 634 -6.47 -22.78 21.36
CA PRO A 634 -6.69 -21.86 20.25
C PRO A 634 -7.78 -20.81 20.51
N MET A 635 -8.28 -20.71 21.75
CA MET A 635 -9.26 -19.71 22.13
C MET A 635 -8.59 -18.34 22.18
N PHE A 636 -8.91 -17.48 21.21
CA PHE A 636 -8.48 -16.09 21.17
C PHE A 636 -9.45 -15.24 21.98
N SER A 637 -8.92 -14.34 22.80
CA SER A 637 -9.71 -13.42 23.61
C SER A 637 -9.28 -11.98 23.37
N GLU A 638 -10.25 -11.08 23.24
CA GLU A 638 -10.04 -9.64 23.30
C GLU A 638 -10.80 -9.06 24.50
N PRO A 639 -10.16 -8.18 25.30
CA PRO A 639 -8.77 -7.73 25.19
C PRO A 639 -7.71 -8.77 25.63
N ASN A 640 -6.48 -8.64 25.12
CA ASN A 640 -5.32 -9.41 25.59
C ASN A 640 -5.05 -9.20 27.10
N PRO A 641 -4.75 -10.27 27.87
CA PRO A 641 -4.47 -10.20 29.31
C PRO A 641 -3.32 -9.27 29.75
N PHE A 642 -2.39 -8.98 28.85
CA PHE A 642 -1.17 -8.20 29.11
C PHE A 642 -1.19 -6.82 28.45
N ASN A 643 -2.34 -6.37 27.92
CA ASN A 643 -2.44 -5.05 27.28
C ASN A 643 -1.96 -3.93 28.22
N PRO A 644 -1.06 -3.04 27.74
CA PRO A 644 -0.61 -1.90 28.53
C PRO A 644 -1.71 -0.81 28.62
N PRO A 645 -1.60 0.13 29.58
CA PRO A 645 -2.48 1.29 29.65
C PRO A 645 -2.56 2.07 28.32
N GLY A 646 -3.71 2.70 28.05
CA GLY A 646 -4.00 3.33 26.77
C GLY A 646 -4.57 2.37 25.72
N ASN A 647 -4.77 1.10 26.10
CA ASN A 647 -5.53 0.11 25.35
C ASN A 647 -6.56 -0.54 26.29
N LEU A 648 -7.62 -1.11 25.73
CA LEU A 648 -8.62 -1.89 26.46
C LEU A 648 -7.97 -3.07 27.20
N ARG A 649 -8.25 -3.25 28.50
CA ARG A 649 -7.72 -4.34 29.32
C ARG A 649 -8.86 -5.20 29.88
N PRO A 650 -8.58 -6.43 30.36
CA PRO A 650 -9.63 -7.32 30.85
C PRO A 650 -10.47 -6.73 32.00
N GLY A 651 -9.92 -5.82 32.81
CA GLY A 651 -10.66 -5.15 33.87
C GLY A 651 -11.58 -4.01 33.41
N ASP A 652 -11.48 -3.62 32.14
CA ASP A 652 -12.26 -2.53 31.54
C ASP A 652 -13.53 -3.05 30.82
N VAL A 653 -13.67 -4.37 30.66
CA VAL A 653 -14.81 -5.04 30.00
C VAL A 653 -15.63 -5.88 30.98
N MET A 654 -16.91 -6.13 30.67
CA MET A 654 -17.75 -7.00 31.52
C MET A 654 -17.34 -8.47 31.38
N GLN A 655 -16.99 -8.88 30.17
CA GLN A 655 -16.42 -10.17 29.84
C GLN A 655 -15.57 -10.06 28.57
N PRO A 656 -14.43 -10.77 28.48
CA PRO A 656 -13.69 -10.84 27.23
C PRO A 656 -14.54 -11.42 26.09
N TYR A 657 -14.35 -10.88 24.88
CA TYR A 657 -14.89 -11.45 23.66
C TYR A 657 -13.97 -12.59 23.20
N GLU A 658 -14.49 -13.81 23.09
CA GLU A 658 -13.71 -15.01 22.81
C GLU A 658 -14.19 -15.75 21.55
N PHE A 659 -13.25 -16.30 20.77
CA PHE A 659 -13.54 -17.14 19.60
C PHE A 659 -12.41 -18.14 19.32
N ASP A 660 -12.75 -19.25 18.65
CA ASP A 660 -11.82 -20.34 18.37
C ASP A 660 -11.19 -20.21 16.98
N LEU A 661 -9.88 -19.97 16.90
CA LEU A 661 -9.15 -19.82 15.63
C LEU A 661 -9.16 -21.07 14.75
N THR A 662 -9.51 -22.24 15.29
CA THR A 662 -9.64 -23.47 14.50
C THR A 662 -11.01 -23.61 13.83
N ILE A 663 -11.99 -22.78 14.22
CA ILE A 663 -13.38 -22.83 13.75
C ILE A 663 -13.77 -21.55 13.01
N GLU A 664 -13.35 -20.40 13.51
CA GLU A 664 -13.72 -19.08 12.98
C GLU A 664 -12.61 -18.49 12.09
N GLY A 665 -12.94 -17.45 11.31
CA GLY A 665 -11.97 -16.73 10.46
C GLY A 665 -11.77 -17.32 9.07
N GLN A 666 -10.75 -16.88 8.35
CA GLN A 666 -10.48 -17.32 6.98
C GLN A 666 -9.78 -18.69 6.93
N THR A 667 -9.98 -19.43 5.83
CA THR A 667 -9.25 -20.67 5.55
C THR A 667 -7.96 -20.40 4.75
N PRO A 668 -6.95 -21.29 4.84
CA PRO A 668 -6.90 -22.48 5.69
C PRO A 668 -6.69 -22.13 7.17
N ARG A 669 -7.04 -23.08 8.05
CA ARG A 669 -6.91 -22.98 9.52
C ARG A 669 -6.10 -24.16 10.05
N LEU A 670 -5.48 -24.00 11.22
CA LEU A 670 -4.78 -25.11 11.88
C LEU A 670 -5.79 -26.08 12.51
N GLY A 671 -5.45 -27.37 12.51
CA GLY A 671 -6.25 -28.41 13.15
C GLY A 671 -5.91 -28.63 14.62
N ARG A 672 -6.92 -29.00 15.41
CA ARG A 672 -6.75 -29.44 16.80
C ARG A 672 -6.12 -30.83 16.87
N GLN A 673 -5.23 -31.02 17.82
CA GLN A 673 -4.72 -32.32 18.25
C GLN A 673 -5.78 -33.03 19.12
N THR A 674 -5.56 -34.31 19.43
CA THR A 674 -6.50 -35.13 20.22
C THR A 674 -6.73 -34.62 21.65
N ASP A 675 -5.77 -33.87 22.20
CA ASP A 675 -5.84 -33.27 23.54
C ASP A 675 -6.35 -31.82 23.51
N GLY A 676 -6.81 -31.33 22.36
CA GLY A 676 -7.34 -29.98 22.18
C GLY A 676 -6.30 -28.91 21.81
N SER A 677 -5.00 -29.20 21.96
CA SER A 677 -3.90 -28.30 21.59
C SER A 677 -3.78 -28.11 20.07
N VAL A 678 -2.94 -27.18 19.65
CA VAL A 678 -2.61 -26.91 18.25
C VAL A 678 -1.09 -26.90 18.06
N LEU A 679 -0.61 -27.48 16.96
CA LEU A 679 0.79 -27.38 16.55
C LEU A 679 0.93 -26.23 15.56
N VAL A 680 1.61 -25.16 15.97
CA VAL A 680 1.79 -23.95 15.17
C VAL A 680 3.16 -24.01 14.48
N PRO A 681 3.23 -24.10 13.13
CA PRO A 681 4.48 -24.16 12.39
C PRO A 681 5.12 -22.76 12.26
N ALA A 682 5.46 -22.15 13.40
CA ALA A 682 5.79 -20.74 13.48
C ALA A 682 7.20 -20.40 12.93
N PHE A 683 8.17 -21.32 13.03
CA PHE A 683 9.58 -21.07 12.68
C PHE A 683 10.17 -19.86 13.42
N THR A 684 9.90 -19.76 14.72
CA THR A 684 10.38 -18.70 15.61
C THR A 684 10.34 -19.21 17.05
N ASP A 685 11.21 -18.66 17.89
CA ASP A 685 11.23 -18.82 19.33
C ASP A 685 10.64 -17.62 20.09
N LEU A 686 10.20 -16.58 19.37
CA LEU A 686 9.69 -15.32 19.92
C LEU A 686 10.64 -14.61 20.89
N LYS A 687 11.95 -14.87 20.76
CA LYS A 687 13.02 -14.26 21.57
C LYS A 687 13.78 -13.21 20.76
N ARG A 688 14.35 -12.21 21.44
CA ARG A 688 15.29 -11.26 20.84
C ARG A 688 16.72 -11.80 20.87
N HIS A 689 17.45 -11.64 19.77
CA HIS A 689 18.84 -12.08 19.61
C HIS A 689 19.73 -10.97 19.07
N ASP A 690 21.01 -11.00 19.44
CA ASP A 690 22.04 -10.18 18.79
C ASP A 690 22.27 -10.68 17.36
N MET A 691 21.98 -9.84 16.36
CA MET A 691 22.18 -10.15 14.94
C MET A 691 23.50 -9.63 14.37
N GLY A 692 24.38 -9.09 15.23
CA GLY A 692 25.70 -8.61 14.85
C GLY A 692 25.71 -7.20 14.24
N PRO A 693 26.92 -6.69 13.94
CA PRO A 693 27.12 -5.30 13.53
C PRO A 693 26.53 -4.95 12.15
N GLU A 694 26.42 -5.92 11.24
CA GLU A 694 25.88 -5.68 9.89
C GLU A 694 24.40 -5.29 9.91
N LEU A 695 23.64 -5.85 10.84
CA LEU A 695 22.22 -5.55 11.05
C LEU A 695 21.97 -4.58 12.20
N ASN A 696 23.03 -3.98 12.74
CA ASN A 696 22.95 -2.93 13.75
C ASN A 696 23.06 -1.54 13.09
N ASN A 697 22.05 -1.18 12.30
CA ASN A 697 22.04 0.01 11.45
C ASN A 697 21.25 1.20 12.05
N GLU A 698 20.92 1.16 13.35
CA GLU A 698 20.02 2.12 13.97
C GLU A 698 20.73 3.06 14.94
N GLU A 699 20.38 4.35 14.89
CA GLU A 699 20.86 5.35 15.84
C GLU A 699 19.87 5.56 17.00
N LEU A 700 18.59 5.21 16.79
CA LEU A 700 17.51 5.38 17.76
C LEU A 700 17.09 4.03 18.36
N LEU A 701 16.95 4.00 19.68
CA LEU A 701 16.45 2.82 20.39
C LEU A 701 14.92 2.80 20.42
N GLN A 702 14.32 1.70 19.95
CA GLN A 702 12.89 1.49 20.05
C GLN A 702 12.55 0.87 21.41
N ALA A 703 11.75 1.58 22.22
CA ALA A 703 11.35 1.14 23.56
C ALA A 703 12.54 0.77 24.49
N GLY A 704 13.70 1.41 24.32
CA GLY A 704 14.91 1.14 25.10
C GLY A 704 15.62 -0.18 24.75
N ILE A 705 15.15 -0.91 23.72
CA ILE A 705 15.75 -2.16 23.27
C ILE A 705 17.07 -1.83 22.54
N PRO A 706 18.20 -2.47 22.89
CA PRO A 706 19.46 -2.28 22.19
C PRO A 706 19.35 -2.47 20.67
N SER A 707 20.07 -1.63 19.91
CA SER A 707 19.96 -1.56 18.45
C SER A 707 20.43 -2.82 17.72
N ASN A 708 21.28 -3.64 18.34
CA ASN A 708 21.74 -4.93 17.80
C ASN A 708 20.78 -6.10 18.08
N LEU A 709 19.81 -5.94 18.99
CA LEU A 709 18.85 -6.99 19.33
C LEU A 709 17.62 -6.96 18.41
N TRP A 710 17.22 -8.12 17.90
CA TRP A 710 16.08 -8.29 17.00
C TRP A 710 15.25 -9.50 17.37
N LEU A 711 13.93 -9.41 17.25
CA LEU A 711 13.03 -10.54 17.45
C LEU A 711 13.23 -11.57 16.34
N THR A 712 13.34 -12.86 16.67
CA THR A 712 13.31 -13.93 15.67
C THR A 712 11.97 -13.89 14.93
N ARG A 713 11.97 -13.45 13.67
CA ARG A 713 10.76 -13.42 12.86
C ARG A 713 10.26 -14.83 12.57
N LYS A 714 8.93 -15.01 12.58
CA LYS A 714 8.31 -16.20 12.00
C LYS A 714 8.75 -16.32 10.53
N LEU A 715 9.16 -17.53 10.11
CA LEU A 715 9.35 -17.83 8.68
C LEU A 715 8.03 -18.33 8.05
N TRP A 716 6.99 -18.49 8.85
CA TRP A 716 5.68 -18.94 8.40
C TRP A 716 5.01 -17.90 7.48
N GLY A 717 5.05 -18.20 6.17
CA GLY A 717 4.51 -17.36 5.10
C GLY A 717 5.54 -16.49 4.37
N MET A 718 6.84 -16.55 4.73
CA MET A 718 7.82 -15.55 4.31
C MET A 718 8.12 -15.51 2.80
N ALA A 719 7.96 -16.62 2.07
CA ALA A 719 8.63 -16.79 0.78
C ALA A 719 8.03 -15.94 -0.36
N ASN A 720 6.77 -15.53 -0.23
CA ASN A 720 6.09 -14.64 -1.17
C ASN A 720 5.80 -13.27 -0.55
N GLU A 721 6.60 -12.88 0.45
CA GLU A 721 6.62 -11.54 1.05
C GLU A 721 8.03 -10.91 0.98
N PRO A 722 8.74 -10.91 -0.17
CA PRO A 722 9.96 -10.12 -0.30
C PRO A 722 9.64 -8.61 -0.23
N PRO A 723 10.62 -7.75 0.10
CA PRO A 723 12.01 -8.08 0.44
C PRO A 723 12.22 -8.49 1.91
N TYR A 724 13.40 -9.01 2.23
CA TYR A 724 13.70 -9.63 3.54
C TYR A 724 14.52 -8.73 4.48
N LEU A 725 14.56 -9.14 5.76
CA LEU A 725 15.14 -8.44 6.91
C LEU A 725 14.35 -7.18 7.32
N HIS A 726 14.72 -6.56 8.45
CA HIS A 726 13.93 -5.50 9.09
C HIS A 726 13.78 -4.22 8.27
N HIS A 727 14.73 -3.95 7.37
CA HIS A 727 14.75 -2.79 6.47
C HIS A 727 14.47 -3.16 5.00
N GLY A 728 14.17 -4.44 4.69
CA GLY A 728 13.81 -4.83 3.32
C GLY A 728 14.91 -4.69 2.26
N ARG A 729 16.19 -4.91 2.61
CA ARG A 729 17.32 -4.75 1.64
C ARG A 729 17.88 -6.06 1.11
N ALA A 730 17.43 -7.20 1.62
CA ALA A 730 17.79 -8.50 1.07
C ALA A 730 16.71 -8.92 0.06
N LEU A 731 17.07 -8.95 -1.23
CA LEU A 731 16.14 -9.35 -2.31
C LEU A 731 16.11 -10.88 -2.48
N LEU A 732 17.19 -11.57 -2.09
CA LEU A 732 17.29 -13.02 -2.09
C LEU A 732 17.26 -13.58 -0.67
N ILE A 733 16.67 -14.77 -0.53
CA ILE A 733 16.70 -15.55 0.72
C ILE A 733 18.16 -15.86 1.12
N SER A 734 19.03 -16.13 0.15
CA SER A 734 20.46 -16.36 0.40
C SER A 734 21.14 -15.12 0.98
N ASP A 735 20.82 -13.93 0.49
CA ASP A 735 21.42 -12.68 0.97
C ASP A 735 20.95 -12.40 2.39
N ALA A 736 19.67 -12.66 2.67
CA ALA A 736 19.14 -12.58 4.03
C ALA A 736 19.90 -13.52 4.99
N ILE A 737 20.13 -14.78 4.61
CA ILE A 737 20.92 -15.74 5.40
C ILE A 737 22.36 -15.24 5.59
N LEU A 738 22.97 -14.67 4.55
CA LEU A 738 24.36 -14.20 4.58
C LEU A 738 24.55 -12.91 5.41
N ALA A 739 23.49 -12.15 5.66
CA ALA A 739 23.52 -10.97 6.53
C ALA A 739 23.43 -11.30 8.03
N HIS A 740 23.15 -12.56 8.41
CA HIS A 740 23.05 -12.96 9.83
C HIS A 740 24.43 -12.95 10.51
N GLY A 741 24.60 -12.17 11.57
CA GLY A 741 25.78 -12.19 12.44
C GLY A 741 25.42 -12.54 13.89
N GLY A 742 26.27 -12.11 14.83
CA GLY A 742 25.99 -12.21 16.27
C GLY A 742 25.77 -13.65 16.72
N GLU A 743 24.64 -13.92 17.37
CA GLU A 743 24.25 -15.25 17.84
C GLU A 743 24.04 -16.27 16.69
N ALA A 744 23.75 -15.79 15.48
CA ALA A 744 23.53 -16.63 14.30
C ALA A 744 24.79 -16.86 13.45
N GLU A 745 25.93 -16.25 13.81
CA GLU A 745 27.19 -16.29 13.05
C GLU A 745 27.62 -17.73 12.71
N ASP A 746 27.57 -18.62 13.68
CA ASP A 746 27.95 -20.02 13.55
C ASP A 746 27.10 -20.77 12.51
N ALA A 747 25.79 -20.51 12.50
CA ALA A 747 24.87 -21.12 11.54
C ALA A 747 25.11 -20.56 10.12
N ARG A 748 25.33 -19.24 9.99
CA ARG A 748 25.72 -18.62 8.72
C ARG A 748 27.02 -19.20 8.18
N VAL A 749 28.06 -19.32 9.01
CA VAL A 749 29.36 -19.89 8.59
C VAL A 749 29.21 -21.35 8.16
N ARG A 750 28.34 -22.14 8.80
CA ARG A 750 28.04 -23.50 8.33
C ARG A 750 27.32 -23.49 6.98
N PHE A 751 26.37 -22.56 6.78
CA PHE A 751 25.70 -22.38 5.48
C PHE A 751 26.70 -22.07 4.35
N THR A 752 27.65 -21.15 4.56
CA THR A 752 28.64 -20.80 3.51
C THR A 752 29.57 -21.95 3.15
N ARG A 753 29.82 -22.88 4.08
CA ARG A 753 30.64 -24.08 3.88
C ARG A 753 29.91 -25.23 3.19
N LEU A 754 28.58 -25.18 3.08
CA LEU A 754 27.82 -26.20 2.36
C LEU A 754 28.14 -26.16 0.86
N PRO A 755 28.09 -27.32 0.15
CA PRO A 755 28.08 -27.34 -1.30
C PRO A 755 26.97 -26.46 -1.89
N THR A 756 27.18 -25.90 -3.08
CA THR A 756 26.20 -25.03 -3.75
C THR A 756 24.82 -25.67 -3.88
N ALA A 757 24.76 -26.97 -4.19
CA ALA A 757 23.50 -27.72 -4.26
C ALA A 757 22.76 -27.76 -2.90
N ASP A 758 23.49 -27.91 -1.80
CA ASP A 758 22.91 -27.97 -0.45
C ASP A 758 22.44 -26.59 0.03
N ARG A 759 23.14 -25.50 -0.32
CA ARG A 759 22.63 -24.13 -0.11
C ARG A 759 21.33 -23.90 -0.88
N ALA A 760 21.28 -24.34 -2.15
CA ALA A 760 20.07 -24.24 -2.97
C ALA A 760 18.90 -25.05 -2.40
N ARG A 761 19.16 -26.22 -1.81
CA ARG A 761 18.14 -27.03 -1.13
C ARG A 761 17.52 -26.33 0.07
N ILE A 762 18.33 -25.66 0.91
CA ILE A 762 17.79 -24.86 2.03
C ILE A 762 16.89 -23.73 1.49
N VAL A 763 17.33 -23.04 0.44
CA VAL A 763 16.50 -22.01 -0.22
C VAL A 763 15.22 -22.62 -0.80
N ALA A 764 15.28 -23.80 -1.42
CA ALA A 764 14.10 -24.50 -1.93
C ALA A 764 13.11 -24.86 -0.82
N PHE A 765 13.60 -25.29 0.34
CA PHE A 765 12.78 -25.51 1.53
C PHE A 765 12.07 -24.22 1.98
N LEU A 766 12.82 -23.13 2.16
CA LEU A 766 12.26 -21.85 2.61
C LEU A 766 11.23 -21.32 1.62
N LYS A 767 11.44 -21.49 0.31
CA LYS A 767 10.48 -21.16 -0.74
C LYS A 767 9.13 -21.87 -0.63
N THR A 768 9.05 -22.96 0.14
CA THR A 768 7.78 -23.63 0.38
C THR A 768 6.88 -22.87 1.36
N LEU A 769 7.42 -22.04 2.25
CA LEU A 769 6.66 -21.37 3.31
C LEU A 769 5.96 -20.11 2.77
N GLN A 770 4.70 -20.22 2.36
CA GLN A 770 3.99 -19.15 1.64
C GLN A 770 2.65 -18.80 2.28
N VAL A 771 2.26 -17.53 2.15
CA VAL A 771 0.85 -17.14 2.23
C VAL A 771 0.12 -17.81 1.06
N LEU A 772 -0.91 -18.60 1.35
CA LEU A 772 -1.65 -19.35 0.34
C LEU A 772 -2.69 -18.45 -0.37
N PRO A 773 -3.09 -18.80 -1.62
CA PRO A 773 -4.14 -18.08 -2.34
C PRO A 773 -5.42 -17.92 -1.52
N GLU A 774 -6.15 -16.85 -1.78
CA GLU A 774 -7.45 -16.63 -1.15
C GLU A 774 -8.43 -17.77 -1.46
N GLY A 775 -9.17 -18.22 -0.45
CA GLY A 775 -10.12 -19.34 -0.59
C GLY A 775 -9.50 -20.73 -0.51
N GLU A 776 -8.17 -20.87 -0.38
CA GLU A 776 -7.54 -22.17 -0.15
C GLU A 776 -8.03 -22.78 1.18
N THR A 777 -8.17 -24.10 1.21
CA THR A 777 -8.64 -24.85 2.39
C THR A 777 -7.59 -25.80 2.95
N GLN A 778 -6.57 -26.13 2.16
CA GLN A 778 -5.50 -27.04 2.53
C GLN A 778 -4.26 -26.28 3.02
N LEU A 779 -3.56 -26.84 4.02
CA LEU A 779 -2.29 -26.29 4.53
C LEU A 779 -1.09 -26.63 3.63
N VAL A 780 -1.25 -27.58 2.71
CA VAL A 780 -0.21 -28.01 1.77
C VAL A 780 -0.82 -28.08 0.38
N VAL A 781 -0.23 -27.33 -0.55
CA VAL A 781 -0.61 -27.29 -1.97
C VAL A 781 0.54 -27.83 -2.80
N GLU A 782 0.23 -28.57 -3.86
CA GLU A 782 1.24 -29.04 -4.82
C GLU A 782 1.18 -28.18 -6.09
N LYS A 783 2.33 -27.65 -6.53
CA LYS A 783 2.43 -26.80 -7.74
C LYS A 783 3.59 -27.19 -8.64
#